data_AF-A0A1F2RXY2-F1
#
_entry.id   AF-A0A1F2RXY2-F1
#
_cell.length_a   1.000
_cell.length_b   1.000
_cell.length_c   1.000
_cell.angle_alpha   90.00
_cell.angle_beta   90.00
_cell.angle_gamma   90.00
#
_symmetry.space_group_name_H-M   'P 1'
#
loop_
_entity.id
_entity.type
_entity.pdbx_description
1 polymer ?
#
loop_
_entity_poly.entity_id
_entity_poly.type
_entity_poly.pdbx_seq_one_letter_code
_entity_poly.pdbx_strand_id
1 'polypeptide(L)'
;MSMPHSSLVDYFQEFWRLDSETAYVHRRGYRTVRWSYGQIARTAAQFSEELIRRKINRGDHVVLWGENTGEWIAVFWGCIHRRVVIVPIDKIATPDFVSRVCQEVDAKLIVHSRCLSPKDTKRPALILELITVGEDTLNASKTTDIDLGRDDILEILFTSGTTGEPKGVVLTHGNILANLEPLEREINKYRRYERFVHPLRFLNLLPLSHVFGQFLSIFLPPLIGGTVIFQDTLNPAEVIKTIRLDGVSVLAAVPRMFESLRGKIERDMEAAGRLDHFKATLQSAQNQKFWKRWWRFRGIHRQFGWKFWAMVSGGSALDSEDEIFWERLGFLVIQGYGLTETASMISLNHPFRLSRGSIGKVLPGREIKLAHDGEILVRGESIAGSYWQGKRMLPVVGADGWFRTGDLGSMDEKGNLFFKGRKKNLIVTAAGMNVYPEDLEAALRQQPGVRDCVVVGLARGGNEEPCAVLLFSTLTADPKKVVEAANQSLAEYQRMRRWFVWPTEDFPRSATQKPRLGLIREAAEAYFRDQSLSVPSVLSVPSTPLGEMISRITGREIPKLDSSESLEQDLGLSSLDRVELISALEDRFQTEISENQFSAATTVGDVEQMIRQPGAARSRYPYPRWAQRWPAQLFRVTIYYLLVWPATLLLGYPAVRGKENLRGVRGPLLFAINHVTPIDIGFVLAALPARFRHRLAVAMIGERLQKMRYPPPEVKWLARQWQKIGFALVTAIFNVFALPKMTGFRESFQYAGESADRGYSVAVFPEGQLTRDGKLGEFRKGIGLLASRLNVPVIPIRIDGLFKLREAGKKFALPGTIRILIGQPVRYEPTGDPEQIALDVRTRMTNL
;
A
#
# COMPACT_ATOMS: atom_id res chain seq x y z
N MET A 1 -5.16 -12.14 38.88
CA MET A 1 -5.00 -12.75 37.55
C MET A 1 -6.32 -12.54 36.83
N SER A 2 -6.33 -11.94 35.64
CA SER A 2 -7.54 -11.95 34.81
C SER A 2 -7.86 -13.40 34.46
N MET A 3 -9.15 -13.75 34.41
CA MET A 3 -9.58 -15.06 33.93
C MET A 3 -9.06 -15.24 32.50
N PRO A 4 -8.56 -16.43 32.11
CA PRO A 4 -8.14 -16.69 30.74
C PRO A 4 -9.33 -16.52 29.79
N HIS A 5 -9.12 -15.82 28.68
CA HIS A 5 -10.17 -15.61 27.68
C HIS A 5 -10.60 -16.94 27.06
N SER A 6 -11.90 -17.14 26.85
CA SER A 6 -12.43 -18.37 26.25
C SER A 6 -12.46 -18.28 24.73
N SER A 7 -12.63 -17.08 24.18
CA SER A 7 -12.73 -16.84 22.74
C SER A 7 -12.22 -15.45 22.33
N LEU A 8 -12.06 -15.25 21.02
CA LEU A 8 -11.72 -13.92 20.48
C LEU A 8 -12.88 -12.92 20.59
N VAL A 9 -14.11 -13.38 20.84
CA VAL A 9 -15.27 -12.49 21.02
C VAL A 9 -15.14 -11.65 22.29
N ASP A 10 -14.40 -12.13 23.29
CA ASP A 10 -14.09 -11.36 24.50
C ASP A 10 -13.35 -10.07 24.17
N TYR A 11 -12.41 -10.12 23.21
CA TYR A 11 -11.68 -8.95 22.72
C TYR A 11 -12.54 -8.05 21.83
N PHE A 12 -13.61 -8.58 21.23
CA PHE A 12 -14.53 -7.76 20.45
C PHE A 12 -15.33 -6.78 21.29
N GLN A 13 -15.48 -7.02 22.60
CA GLN A 13 -16.12 -6.06 23.51
C GLN A 13 -15.41 -4.69 23.51
N GLU A 14 -14.10 -4.68 23.25
CA GLU A 14 -13.32 -3.45 23.11
C GLU A 14 -13.81 -2.57 21.95
N PHE A 15 -14.37 -3.16 20.89
CA PHE A 15 -14.91 -2.39 19.75
C PHE A 15 -16.12 -1.55 20.16
N TRP A 16 -16.96 -2.08 21.05
CA TRP A 16 -18.09 -1.33 21.61
C TRP A 16 -17.63 -0.27 22.62
N ARG A 17 -16.58 -0.56 23.39
CA ARG A 17 -16.00 0.40 24.35
C ARG A 17 -15.36 1.60 23.65
N LEU A 18 -14.68 1.35 22.53
CA LEU A 18 -13.97 2.34 21.73
C LEU A 18 -14.86 2.94 20.62
N ASP A 19 -16.19 2.79 20.68
CA ASP A 19 -17.18 3.07 19.63
C ASP A 19 -16.85 4.24 18.69
N SER A 20 -16.51 5.41 19.24
CA SER A 20 -16.22 6.64 18.48
C SER A 20 -14.78 6.78 17.97
N GLU A 21 -13.85 5.99 18.48
CA GLU A 21 -12.44 6.04 18.10
C GLU A 21 -12.21 5.42 16.73
N THR A 22 -11.22 5.96 15.99
CA THR A 22 -10.91 5.47 14.64
C THR A 22 -10.10 4.18 14.73
N ALA A 23 -10.67 3.08 14.23
CA ALA A 23 -10.03 1.77 14.15
C ALA A 23 -9.23 1.61 12.87
N TYR A 24 -9.84 1.89 11.71
CA TYR A 24 -9.24 1.60 10.40
C TYR A 24 -9.31 2.80 9.46
N VAL A 25 -8.24 3.00 8.70
CA VAL A 25 -8.13 4.03 7.68
C VAL A 25 -7.61 3.40 6.41
N HIS A 26 -8.28 3.60 5.29
CA HIS A 26 -7.82 3.13 3.99
C HIS A 26 -8.18 4.15 2.90
N ARG A 27 -7.59 4.02 1.72
CA ARG A 27 -7.91 4.87 0.57
C ARG A 27 -8.90 4.18 -0.35
N ARG A 28 -9.89 4.93 -0.84
CA ARG A 28 -10.82 4.51 -1.90
C ARG A 28 -10.79 5.55 -2.99
N GLY A 29 -10.16 5.21 -4.13
CA GLY A 29 -9.80 6.20 -5.14
C GLY A 29 -8.88 7.26 -4.55
N TYR A 30 -9.28 8.54 -4.65
CA TYR A 30 -8.50 9.66 -4.06
C TYR A 30 -8.96 10.04 -2.65
N ARG A 31 -9.99 9.41 -2.10
CA ARG A 31 -10.56 9.73 -0.78
C ARG A 31 -10.01 8.81 0.31
N THR A 32 -9.95 9.33 1.52
CA THR A 32 -9.62 8.58 2.72
C THR A 32 -10.89 8.16 3.43
N VAL A 33 -11.12 6.86 3.53
CA VAL A 33 -12.23 6.27 4.29
C VAL A 33 -11.73 5.98 5.70
N ARG A 34 -12.52 6.38 6.70
CA ARG A 34 -12.25 6.14 8.12
C ARG A 34 -13.39 5.34 8.73
N TRP A 35 -13.03 4.27 9.41
CA TRP A 35 -13.92 3.39 10.14
C TRP A 35 -13.61 3.51 11.63
N SER A 36 -14.65 3.83 12.39
CA SER A 36 -14.60 3.75 13.85
C SER A 36 -14.79 2.32 14.33
N TYR A 37 -14.32 2.01 15.54
CA TYR A 37 -14.53 0.71 16.17
C TYR A 37 -16.02 0.33 16.22
N GLY A 38 -16.89 1.30 16.54
CA GLY A 38 -18.32 1.11 16.58
C GLY A 38 -18.99 0.87 15.23
N GLN A 39 -18.45 1.46 14.16
CA GLN A 39 -18.92 1.16 12.79
C GLN A 39 -18.59 -0.28 12.41
N ILE A 40 -17.37 -0.76 12.73
CA ILE A 40 -17.00 -2.15 12.50
C ILE A 40 -17.92 -3.09 13.28
N ALA A 41 -18.17 -2.78 14.55
CA ALA A 41 -19.03 -3.59 15.41
C ALA A 41 -20.46 -3.73 14.85
N ARG A 42 -21.05 -2.62 14.43
CA ARG A 42 -22.38 -2.60 13.82
C ARG A 42 -22.42 -3.33 12.48
N THR A 43 -21.43 -3.15 11.62
CA THR A 43 -21.37 -3.85 10.32
C THR A 43 -21.12 -5.34 10.49
N ALA A 44 -20.32 -5.76 11.48
CA ALA A 44 -20.14 -7.17 11.82
C ALA A 44 -21.45 -7.82 12.28
N ALA A 45 -22.21 -7.15 13.15
CA ALA A 45 -23.53 -7.61 13.59
C ALA A 45 -24.52 -7.73 12.42
N GLN A 46 -24.53 -6.77 11.50
CA GLN A 46 -25.36 -6.82 10.30
C GLN A 46 -24.98 -7.96 9.37
N PHE A 47 -23.69 -8.15 9.13
CA PHE A 47 -23.21 -9.23 8.30
C PHE A 47 -23.58 -10.58 8.93
N SER A 48 -23.49 -10.70 10.25
CA SER A 48 -23.97 -11.86 10.98
C SER A 48 -25.46 -12.14 10.75
N GLU A 49 -26.33 -11.12 10.69
CA GLU A 49 -27.76 -11.31 10.36
C GLU A 49 -27.97 -11.70 8.89
N GLU A 50 -27.13 -11.19 7.98
CA GLU A 50 -27.16 -11.58 6.58
C GLU A 50 -26.78 -13.06 6.39
N LEU A 51 -25.83 -13.58 7.19
CA LEU A 51 -25.49 -15.01 7.21
C LEU A 51 -26.71 -15.87 7.63
N ILE A 52 -27.48 -15.42 8.64
CA ILE A 52 -28.71 -16.11 9.08
C ILE A 52 -29.75 -16.11 7.96
N ARG A 53 -30.00 -14.97 7.32
CA ARG A 53 -30.96 -14.87 6.20
C ARG A 53 -30.61 -15.81 5.05
N ARG A 54 -29.31 -16.01 4.82
CA ARG A 54 -28.78 -16.93 3.81
C ARG A 54 -28.72 -18.39 4.27
N LYS A 55 -29.14 -18.69 5.51
CA LYS A 55 -29.11 -20.03 6.12
C LYS A 55 -27.70 -20.62 6.17
N ILE A 56 -26.69 -19.78 6.39
CA ILE A 56 -25.30 -20.19 6.61
C ILE A 56 -25.15 -20.49 8.10
N ASN A 57 -24.78 -21.73 8.42
CA ASN A 57 -24.80 -22.28 9.76
C ASN A 57 -23.38 -22.38 10.36
N ARG A 58 -23.30 -22.74 11.63
CA ARG A 58 -22.04 -23.06 12.31
C ARG A 58 -21.23 -24.09 11.50
N GLY A 59 -19.94 -23.81 11.33
CA GLY A 59 -19.00 -24.69 10.61
C GLY A 59 -19.03 -24.56 9.09
N ASP A 60 -19.99 -23.82 8.52
CA ASP A 60 -19.96 -23.51 7.09
C ASP A 60 -18.78 -22.60 6.75
N HIS A 61 -18.26 -22.72 5.52
CA HIS A 61 -17.11 -21.95 5.05
C HIS A 61 -17.55 -20.73 4.22
N VAL A 62 -16.99 -19.57 4.55
CA VAL A 62 -17.14 -18.33 3.78
C VAL A 62 -15.79 -17.89 3.26
N VAL A 63 -15.67 -17.80 1.93
CA VAL A 63 -14.45 -17.31 1.29
C VAL A 63 -14.47 -15.79 1.26
N LEU A 64 -13.40 -15.17 1.77
CA LEU A 64 -13.25 -13.72 1.86
C LEU A 64 -12.07 -13.26 1.00
N TRP A 65 -12.34 -12.73 -0.18
CA TRP A 65 -11.35 -12.43 -1.23
C TRP A 65 -11.32 -10.93 -1.58
N GLY A 66 -10.34 -10.19 -1.07
CA GLY A 66 -10.37 -8.75 -1.30
C GLY A 66 -9.20 -7.96 -0.74
N GLU A 67 -9.34 -6.64 -0.87
CA GLU A 67 -8.37 -5.66 -0.39
C GLU A 67 -8.48 -5.45 1.13
N ASN A 68 -7.38 -5.00 1.73
CA ASN A 68 -7.31 -4.67 3.15
C ASN A 68 -8.19 -3.45 3.45
N THR A 69 -9.37 -3.68 4.01
CA THR A 69 -10.39 -2.65 4.25
C THR A 69 -11.08 -2.83 5.60
N GLY A 70 -11.81 -1.80 6.05
CA GLY A 70 -12.62 -1.92 7.27
C GLY A 70 -13.77 -2.90 7.09
N GLU A 71 -14.35 -2.93 5.88
CA GLU A 71 -15.40 -3.86 5.47
C GLU A 71 -14.94 -5.32 5.58
N TRP A 72 -13.72 -5.61 5.13
CA TRP A 72 -13.11 -6.95 5.26
C TRP A 72 -13.11 -7.40 6.72
N ILE A 73 -12.73 -6.52 7.64
CA ILE A 73 -12.62 -6.82 9.08
C ILE A 73 -14.01 -6.97 9.71
N ALA A 74 -14.97 -6.16 9.29
CA ALA A 74 -16.35 -6.30 9.73
C ALA A 74 -16.94 -7.66 9.32
N VAL A 75 -16.69 -8.10 8.08
CA VAL A 75 -17.10 -9.44 7.59
C VAL A 75 -16.41 -10.55 8.39
N PHE A 76 -15.12 -10.41 8.64
CA PHE A 76 -14.35 -11.36 9.47
C PHE A 76 -14.99 -11.55 10.86
N TRP A 77 -15.29 -10.47 11.57
CA TRP A 77 -15.96 -10.54 12.87
C TRP A 77 -17.41 -11.03 12.78
N GLY A 78 -18.14 -10.66 11.73
CA GLY A 78 -19.51 -11.12 11.50
C GLY A 78 -19.60 -12.65 11.31
N CYS A 79 -18.61 -13.27 10.68
CA CYS A 79 -18.49 -14.73 10.61
C CYS A 79 -18.19 -15.36 11.99
N ILE A 80 -17.27 -14.78 12.75
CA ILE A 80 -16.92 -15.25 14.10
C ILE A 80 -18.16 -15.29 15.01
N HIS A 81 -18.97 -14.24 14.96
CA HIS A 81 -20.23 -14.15 15.70
C HIS A 81 -21.27 -15.20 15.34
N ARG A 82 -21.03 -16.08 14.35
CA ARG A 82 -21.90 -17.21 14.02
C ARG A 82 -21.16 -18.55 13.93
N ARG A 83 -19.90 -18.59 14.39
CA ARG A 83 -19.00 -19.76 14.26
C ARG A 83 -18.89 -20.25 12.81
N VAL A 84 -18.92 -19.31 11.88
CA VAL A 84 -18.71 -19.55 10.46
C VAL A 84 -17.22 -19.49 10.21
N VAL A 85 -16.68 -20.49 9.51
CA VAL A 85 -15.23 -20.62 9.27
C VAL A 85 -14.84 -19.71 8.12
N ILE A 86 -13.93 -18.77 8.38
CA ILE A 86 -13.46 -17.83 7.37
C ILE A 86 -12.33 -18.46 6.56
N VAL A 87 -12.36 -18.28 5.24
CA VAL A 87 -11.29 -18.68 4.33
C VAL A 87 -10.78 -17.44 3.59
N PRO A 88 -9.80 -16.71 4.17
CA PRO A 88 -9.33 -15.47 3.59
C PRO A 88 -8.37 -15.72 2.42
N ILE A 89 -8.54 -14.95 1.34
CA ILE A 89 -7.72 -15.03 0.13
C ILE A 89 -7.26 -13.63 -0.27
N ASP A 90 -5.98 -13.54 -0.66
CA ASP A 90 -5.36 -12.29 -1.12
C ASP A 90 -5.96 -11.79 -2.44
N LYS A 91 -6.04 -10.46 -2.60
CA LYS A 91 -6.50 -9.83 -3.85
C LYS A 91 -5.65 -10.17 -5.09
N ILE A 92 -4.39 -10.57 -4.89
CA ILE A 92 -3.45 -10.97 -5.95
C ILE A 92 -3.75 -12.41 -6.44
N ALA A 93 -4.53 -13.20 -5.69
CA ALA A 93 -4.87 -14.55 -6.10
C ALA A 93 -5.66 -14.57 -7.41
N THR A 94 -5.37 -15.55 -8.26
CA THR A 94 -6.08 -15.73 -9.53
C THR A 94 -7.51 -16.24 -9.29
N PRO A 95 -8.48 -15.85 -10.13
CA PRO A 95 -9.86 -16.36 -10.03
C PRO A 95 -9.94 -17.89 -10.06
N ASP A 96 -9.04 -18.56 -10.80
CA ASP A 96 -8.97 -20.02 -10.85
C ASP A 96 -8.49 -20.63 -9.53
N PHE A 97 -7.51 -20.00 -8.86
CA PHE A 97 -7.09 -20.44 -7.52
C PHE A 97 -8.23 -20.29 -6.52
N VAL A 98 -8.96 -19.16 -6.55
CA VAL A 98 -10.13 -18.93 -5.70
C VAL A 98 -11.20 -19.98 -5.95
N SER A 99 -11.49 -20.31 -7.21
CA SER A 99 -12.47 -21.36 -7.55
C SER A 99 -12.06 -22.73 -7.01
N ARG A 100 -10.77 -23.10 -7.12
CA ARG A 100 -10.25 -24.35 -6.52
C ARG A 100 -10.41 -24.36 -5.00
N VAL A 101 -10.06 -23.27 -4.33
CA VAL A 101 -10.23 -23.14 -2.86
C VAL A 101 -11.71 -23.25 -2.46
N CYS A 102 -12.62 -22.57 -3.17
CA CYS A 102 -14.06 -22.67 -2.93
C CYS A 102 -14.58 -24.11 -3.03
N GLN A 103 -14.07 -24.89 -3.99
CA GLN A 103 -14.43 -26.29 -4.16
C GLN A 103 -13.83 -27.18 -3.06
N GLU A 104 -12.60 -26.89 -2.66
CA GLU A 104 -11.83 -27.63 -1.64
C GLU A 104 -12.46 -27.50 -0.24
N VAL A 105 -13.02 -26.35 0.10
CA VAL A 105 -13.68 -26.12 1.41
C VAL A 105 -15.20 -26.26 1.38
N ASP A 106 -15.79 -26.57 0.22
CA ASP A 106 -17.24 -26.49 -0.01
C ASP A 106 -17.85 -25.15 0.46
N ALA A 107 -17.28 -24.04 0.00
CA ALA A 107 -17.69 -22.70 0.40
C ALA A 107 -19.18 -22.45 0.10
N LYS A 108 -19.92 -21.90 1.08
CA LYS A 108 -21.34 -21.53 0.94
C LYS A 108 -21.56 -20.11 0.40
N LEU A 109 -20.58 -19.23 0.57
CA LEU A 109 -20.64 -17.83 0.18
C LEU A 109 -19.25 -17.32 -0.20
N ILE A 110 -19.20 -16.52 -1.25
CA ILE A 110 -18.00 -15.76 -1.64
C ILE A 110 -18.26 -14.28 -1.34
N VAL A 111 -17.38 -13.67 -0.56
CA VAL A 111 -17.41 -12.23 -0.29
C VAL A 111 -16.17 -11.62 -0.92
N HIS A 112 -16.33 -10.68 -1.86
CA HIS A 112 -15.22 -10.17 -2.66
C HIS A 112 -15.22 -8.65 -2.85
N SER A 113 -14.04 -8.07 -3.10
CA SER A 113 -13.94 -6.64 -3.49
C SER A 113 -14.54 -6.40 -4.88
N ARG A 114 -15.07 -5.20 -5.11
CA ARG A 114 -15.75 -4.83 -6.37
C ARG A 114 -14.87 -4.95 -7.61
N CYS A 115 -13.57 -4.73 -7.47
CA CYS A 115 -12.60 -4.85 -8.57
C CYS A 115 -12.30 -6.29 -8.97
N LEU A 116 -12.81 -7.27 -8.21
CA LEU A 116 -12.60 -8.69 -8.42
C LEU A 116 -13.89 -9.31 -8.92
N SER A 117 -13.77 -10.23 -9.87
CA SER A 117 -14.91 -10.98 -10.42
C SER A 117 -14.67 -12.47 -10.20
N PRO A 118 -15.50 -13.15 -9.38
CA PRO A 118 -15.39 -14.59 -9.21
C PRO A 118 -15.78 -15.29 -10.51
N LYS A 119 -14.98 -16.28 -10.92
CA LYS A 119 -15.29 -17.16 -12.05
C LYS A 119 -16.44 -18.13 -11.73
N ASP A 120 -16.62 -18.42 -10.44
CA ASP A 120 -17.68 -19.28 -9.94
C ASP A 120 -19.02 -18.55 -9.92
N THR A 121 -19.87 -18.85 -10.88
CA THR A 121 -21.24 -18.30 -11.00
C THR A 121 -22.29 -19.12 -10.26
N LYS A 122 -21.93 -20.29 -9.71
CA LYS A 122 -22.88 -21.21 -9.05
C LYS A 122 -23.10 -20.84 -7.59
N ARG A 123 -22.07 -20.29 -6.93
CA ARG A 123 -22.13 -19.89 -5.52
C ARG A 123 -22.64 -18.45 -5.38
N PRO A 124 -23.41 -18.13 -4.33
CA PRO A 124 -23.80 -16.76 -4.08
C PRO A 124 -22.54 -15.92 -3.78
N ALA A 125 -22.51 -14.70 -4.34
CA ALA A 125 -21.43 -13.74 -4.18
C ALA A 125 -21.94 -12.43 -3.59
N LEU A 126 -21.16 -11.81 -2.71
CA LEU A 126 -21.41 -10.49 -2.14
C LEU A 126 -20.22 -9.56 -2.35
N ILE A 127 -20.51 -8.30 -2.66
CA ILE A 127 -19.51 -7.25 -2.85
C ILE A 127 -19.23 -6.58 -1.51
N LEU A 128 -17.98 -6.63 -1.05
CA LEU A 128 -17.51 -6.09 0.24
C LEU A 128 -17.96 -4.64 0.47
N GLU A 129 -17.79 -3.78 -0.54
CA GLU A 129 -18.05 -2.35 -0.43
C GLU A 129 -19.55 -2.00 -0.44
N LEU A 130 -20.42 -2.98 -0.69
CA LEU A 130 -21.88 -2.82 -0.59
C LEU A 130 -22.42 -3.28 0.76
N ILE A 131 -21.60 -3.94 1.59
CA ILE A 131 -21.96 -4.32 2.96
C ILE A 131 -21.89 -3.04 3.81
N THR A 132 -23.00 -2.29 3.83
CA THR A 132 -23.08 -1.00 4.52
C THR A 132 -24.02 -1.03 5.72
N VAL A 133 -23.81 -0.07 6.62
CA VAL A 133 -24.68 0.17 7.76
C VAL A 133 -26.00 0.77 7.28
N GLY A 134 -27.08 0.00 7.27
CA GLY A 134 -28.44 0.54 7.13
C GLY A 134 -28.83 1.37 8.36
N GLU A 135 -29.55 2.49 8.18
CA GLU A 135 -29.98 3.35 9.30
C GLU A 135 -30.88 2.63 10.33
N ASP A 136 -31.59 1.56 9.91
CA ASP A 136 -32.53 0.79 10.74
C ASP A 136 -31.89 -0.11 11.82
N THR A 137 -30.59 -0.05 12.03
CA THR A 137 -29.82 -1.06 12.79
C THR A 137 -29.21 -0.57 14.10
N LEU A 138 -29.67 0.58 14.62
CA LEU A 138 -29.34 1.01 15.98
C LEU A 138 -29.71 -0.03 17.06
N ASN A 139 -30.56 -1.01 16.72
CA ASN A 139 -31.00 -2.11 17.58
C ASN A 139 -30.32 -3.47 17.28
N ALA A 140 -29.28 -3.53 16.44
CA ALA A 140 -28.54 -4.78 16.26
C ALA A 140 -27.97 -5.23 17.62
N SER A 141 -28.40 -6.42 18.07
CA SER A 141 -28.18 -6.92 19.42
C SER A 141 -26.71 -6.85 19.83
N LYS A 142 -26.43 -6.24 21.00
CA LYS A 142 -25.10 -6.26 21.64
C LYS A 142 -24.68 -7.67 22.09
N THR A 143 -25.58 -8.64 22.02
CA THR A 143 -25.42 -9.94 22.67
C THR A 143 -25.07 -11.01 21.64
N THR A 144 -23.81 -11.41 21.61
CA THR A 144 -23.39 -12.73 21.12
C THR A 144 -23.59 -13.74 22.25
N ASP A 145 -24.80 -14.29 22.40
CA ASP A 145 -25.06 -15.46 23.28
C ASP A 145 -24.57 -16.74 22.58
N ILE A 146 -23.26 -16.82 22.32
CA ILE A 146 -22.65 -17.99 21.69
C ILE A 146 -21.51 -18.47 22.56
N ASP A 147 -21.66 -19.70 23.06
CA ASP A 147 -20.67 -20.42 23.86
C ASP A 147 -19.46 -20.88 23.00
N LEU A 148 -18.67 -19.92 22.52
CA LEU A 148 -17.45 -20.17 21.74
C LEU A 148 -16.34 -20.69 22.65
N GLY A 149 -15.74 -21.81 22.27
CA GLY A 149 -14.60 -22.41 22.95
C GLY A 149 -13.28 -22.18 22.24
N ARG A 150 -12.18 -22.47 22.92
CA ARG A 150 -10.81 -22.39 22.37
C ARG A 150 -10.58 -23.33 21.19
N ASP A 151 -11.29 -24.47 21.16
CA ASP A 151 -11.15 -25.49 20.13
C ASP A 151 -12.04 -25.24 18.90
N ASP A 152 -12.93 -24.25 18.94
CA ASP A 152 -13.74 -23.89 17.77
C ASP A 152 -12.82 -23.33 16.65
N ILE A 153 -13.06 -23.80 15.42
CA ILE A 153 -12.32 -23.36 14.23
C ILE A 153 -12.68 -21.90 13.94
N LEU A 154 -11.63 -21.08 13.80
CA LEU A 154 -11.72 -19.68 13.44
C LEU A 154 -11.63 -19.52 11.91
N GLU A 155 -10.54 -19.99 11.33
CA GLU A 155 -10.23 -19.77 9.92
C GLU A 155 -9.37 -20.88 9.31
N ILE A 156 -9.38 -20.95 7.98
CA ILE A 156 -8.50 -21.83 7.19
C ILE A 156 -7.63 -20.97 6.26
N LEU A 157 -6.34 -20.96 6.52
CA LEU A 157 -5.36 -20.18 5.76
C LEU A 157 -4.66 -21.05 4.72
N PHE A 158 -4.92 -20.79 3.44
CA PHE A 158 -4.23 -21.48 2.36
C PHE A 158 -2.83 -20.94 2.15
N THR A 159 -1.84 -21.82 2.30
CA THR A 159 -0.44 -21.48 2.00
C THR A 159 -0.11 -21.90 0.57
N SER A 160 0.67 -21.08 -0.13
CA SER A 160 1.24 -21.45 -1.43
C SER A 160 2.32 -22.52 -1.21
N GLY A 161 1.91 -23.77 -1.02
CA GLY A 161 2.80 -24.92 -0.97
C GLY A 161 3.51 -25.12 -2.31
N THR A 162 4.72 -25.68 -2.26
CA THR A 162 5.54 -26.00 -3.44
C THR A 162 4.94 -27.10 -4.33
N THR A 163 3.85 -27.74 -3.92
CA THR A 163 3.32 -28.99 -4.51
C THR A 163 2.08 -28.80 -5.39
N GLY A 164 1.72 -27.58 -5.79
CA GLY A 164 0.63 -27.31 -6.74
C GLY A 164 -0.80 -27.45 -6.18
N GLU A 165 -1.01 -28.31 -5.18
CA GLU A 165 -2.27 -28.43 -4.43
C GLU A 165 -2.33 -27.47 -3.23
N PRO A 166 -3.47 -26.76 -3.06
CA PRO A 166 -3.63 -25.80 -1.97
C PRO A 166 -3.79 -26.53 -0.63
N LYS A 167 -2.87 -26.31 0.30
CA LYS A 167 -2.92 -26.86 1.67
C LYS A 167 -3.35 -25.75 2.64
N GLY A 168 -4.49 -25.95 3.29
CA GLY A 168 -5.06 -25.02 4.27
C GLY A 168 -4.56 -25.32 5.69
N VAL A 169 -4.13 -24.31 6.44
CA VAL A 169 -3.84 -24.42 7.87
C VAL A 169 -5.11 -24.09 8.63
N VAL A 170 -5.62 -25.02 9.44
CA VAL A 170 -6.82 -24.78 10.26
C VAL A 170 -6.39 -24.14 11.58
N LEU A 171 -6.84 -22.91 11.83
CA LEU A 171 -6.56 -22.18 13.06
C LEU A 171 -7.83 -22.10 13.92
N THR A 172 -7.66 -22.32 15.22
CA THR A 172 -8.71 -22.20 16.23
C THR A 172 -8.60 -20.90 17.03
N HIS A 173 -9.62 -20.56 17.81
CA HIS A 173 -9.57 -19.44 18.74
C HIS A 173 -8.40 -19.55 19.72
N GLY A 174 -8.17 -20.73 20.30
CA GLY A 174 -7.08 -21.01 21.24
C GLY A 174 -5.70 -20.73 20.64
N ASN A 175 -5.50 -21.06 19.35
CA ASN A 175 -4.23 -20.80 18.68
C ASN A 175 -3.87 -19.31 18.65
N ILE A 176 -4.85 -18.44 18.35
CA ILE A 176 -4.65 -16.98 18.34
C ILE A 176 -4.52 -16.44 19.77
N LEU A 177 -5.35 -16.90 20.71
CA LEU A 177 -5.32 -16.48 22.11
C LEU A 177 -3.96 -16.77 22.77
N ALA A 178 -3.36 -17.93 22.49
CA ALA A 178 -2.04 -18.31 23.00
C ALA A 178 -0.92 -17.36 22.54
N ASN A 179 -1.11 -16.63 21.44
CA ASN A 179 -0.22 -15.56 20.98
C ASN A 179 -0.59 -14.19 21.58
N LEU A 180 -1.89 -13.93 21.76
CA LEU A 180 -2.39 -12.63 22.20
C LEU A 180 -2.21 -12.39 23.70
N GLU A 181 -2.48 -13.38 24.55
CA GLU A 181 -2.40 -13.21 26.01
C GLU A 181 -1.00 -12.81 26.52
N PRO A 182 0.12 -13.40 26.06
CA PRO A 182 1.44 -12.95 26.49
C PRO A 182 1.72 -11.50 26.10
N LEU A 183 1.27 -11.09 24.90
CA LEU A 183 1.43 -9.72 24.42
C LEU A 183 0.58 -8.74 25.22
N GLU A 184 -0.67 -9.10 25.51
CA GLU A 184 -1.56 -8.29 26.34
C GLU A 184 -0.97 -8.07 27.74
N ARG A 185 -0.43 -9.13 28.37
CA ARG A 185 0.23 -9.02 29.68
C ARG A 185 1.43 -8.06 29.66
N GLU A 186 2.23 -8.07 28.59
CA GLU A 186 3.35 -7.12 28.45
C GLU A 186 2.87 -5.69 28.16
N ILE A 187 1.88 -5.53 27.27
CA ILE A 187 1.28 -4.22 26.95
C ILE A 187 0.68 -3.56 28.18
N ASN A 188 -0.03 -4.34 29.01
CA ASN A 188 -0.68 -3.83 30.22
C ASN A 188 0.31 -3.20 31.21
N LYS A 189 1.60 -3.63 31.23
CA LYS A 189 2.64 -3.00 32.05
C LYS A 189 2.96 -1.56 31.62
N TYR A 190 2.84 -1.28 30.33
CA TYR A 190 3.20 0.01 29.73
C TYR A 190 2.00 0.90 29.40
N ARG A 191 0.76 0.42 29.63
CA ARG A 191 -0.49 1.13 29.34
C ARG A 191 -0.58 2.54 29.94
N ARG A 192 0.08 2.79 31.08
CA ARG A 192 0.16 4.14 31.69
C ARG A 192 0.87 5.17 30.79
N TYR A 193 1.89 4.74 30.03
CA TYR A 193 2.67 5.62 29.16
C TYR A 193 2.02 5.81 27.79
N GLU A 194 1.17 4.86 27.39
CA GLU A 194 0.46 4.84 26.11
C GLU A 194 -0.42 6.10 25.92
N ARG A 195 -1.03 6.62 27.00
CA ARG A 195 -1.81 7.87 26.99
C ARG A 195 -1.06 9.09 26.43
N PHE A 196 0.26 9.15 26.55
CA PHE A 196 1.06 10.27 26.02
C PHE A 196 1.32 10.18 24.51
N VAL A 197 1.18 8.99 23.94
CA VAL A 197 1.45 8.71 22.52
C VAL A 197 0.19 8.36 21.73
N HIS A 198 -0.95 8.16 22.42
CA HIS A 198 -2.26 7.89 21.85
C HIS A 198 -2.70 8.92 20.78
N PRO A 199 -3.46 8.50 19.75
CA PRO A 199 -3.59 7.11 19.32
C PRO A 199 -2.28 6.61 18.72
N LEU A 200 -1.92 5.37 19.03
CA LEU A 200 -0.86 4.66 18.31
C LEU A 200 -1.37 4.29 16.92
N ARG A 201 -0.60 4.65 15.89
CA ARG A 201 -1.01 4.46 14.49
C ARG A 201 -0.11 3.43 13.82
N PHE A 202 -0.69 2.34 13.33
CA PHE A 202 0.00 1.25 12.64
C PHE A 202 -0.19 1.41 11.14
N LEU A 203 0.90 1.54 10.38
CA LEU A 203 0.84 1.40 8.92
C LEU A 203 1.07 -0.07 8.60
N ASN A 204 0.02 -0.76 8.16
CA ASN A 204 0.11 -2.15 7.77
C ASN A 204 0.16 -2.29 6.24
N LEU A 205 1.30 -2.79 5.74
CA LEU A 205 1.53 -3.10 4.32
C LEU A 205 1.35 -4.60 4.01
N LEU A 206 0.97 -5.40 5.01
CA LEU A 206 0.81 -6.83 4.90
C LEU A 206 -0.65 -7.17 4.59
N PRO A 207 -0.91 -8.17 3.75
CA PRO A 207 -2.26 -8.61 3.45
C PRO A 207 -2.97 -9.26 4.65
N LEU A 208 -4.28 -9.05 4.77
CA LEU A 208 -5.13 -9.68 5.81
C LEU A 208 -5.40 -11.17 5.56
N SER A 209 -5.02 -11.69 4.40
CA SER A 209 -4.98 -13.14 4.10
C SER A 209 -3.84 -13.88 4.81
N HIS A 210 -2.89 -13.15 5.38
CA HIS A 210 -1.78 -13.70 6.14
C HIS A 210 -1.94 -13.38 7.63
N VAL A 211 -1.77 -14.40 8.48
CA VAL A 211 -1.93 -14.28 9.94
C VAL A 211 -1.07 -13.17 10.56
N PHE A 212 0.13 -12.90 10.03
CA PHE A 212 0.97 -11.80 10.51
C PHE A 212 0.34 -10.42 10.27
N GLY A 213 -0.27 -10.21 9.09
CA GLY A 213 -1.03 -9.00 8.79
C GLY A 213 -2.29 -8.88 9.65
N GLN A 214 -2.95 -10.00 9.94
CA GLN A 214 -4.10 -10.04 10.86
C GLN A 214 -3.70 -9.69 12.29
N PHE A 215 -2.58 -10.20 12.83
CA PHE A 215 -2.13 -9.85 14.18
C PHE A 215 -1.93 -8.35 14.36
N LEU A 216 -1.27 -7.71 13.39
CA LEU A 216 -0.97 -6.27 13.44
C LEU A 216 -2.15 -5.37 13.05
N SER A 217 -3.31 -5.94 12.69
CA SER A 217 -4.49 -5.19 12.25
C SER A 217 -5.76 -5.49 13.04
N ILE A 218 -6.05 -6.76 13.27
CA ILE A 218 -7.30 -7.27 13.84
C ILE A 218 -7.16 -7.52 15.33
N PHE A 219 -6.05 -8.11 15.78
CA PHE A 219 -5.94 -8.61 17.16
C PHE A 219 -5.18 -7.66 18.10
N LEU A 220 -4.01 -7.15 17.69
CA LEU A 220 -3.17 -6.32 18.56
C LEU A 220 -3.67 -4.88 18.74
N PRO A 221 -4.07 -4.14 17.68
CA PRO A 221 -4.43 -2.72 17.82
C PRO A 221 -5.63 -2.45 18.74
N PRO A 222 -6.72 -3.25 18.75
CA PRO A 222 -7.84 -3.03 19.66
C PRO A 222 -7.47 -3.04 21.15
N LEU A 223 -6.44 -3.82 21.54
CA LEU A 223 -5.98 -3.88 22.94
C LEU A 223 -5.49 -2.54 23.50
N ILE A 224 -5.08 -1.63 22.60
CA ILE A 224 -4.47 -0.34 22.93
C ILE A 224 -5.20 0.84 22.30
N GLY A 225 -6.42 0.66 21.78
CA GLY A 225 -7.12 1.74 21.06
C GLY A 225 -6.37 2.24 19.82
N GLY A 226 -5.56 1.38 19.21
CA GLY A 226 -4.73 1.73 18.06
C GLY A 226 -5.56 2.02 16.81
N THR A 227 -5.02 2.83 15.91
CA THR A 227 -5.57 3.03 14.56
C THR A 227 -4.69 2.33 13.54
N VAL A 228 -5.28 1.54 12.64
CA VAL A 228 -4.57 0.86 11.56
C VAL A 228 -4.83 1.58 10.25
N ILE A 229 -3.76 1.84 9.51
CA ILE A 229 -3.79 2.48 8.20
C ILE A 229 -3.36 1.43 7.19
N PHE A 230 -4.25 1.13 6.25
CA PHE A 230 -3.98 0.25 5.11
C PHE A 230 -3.50 1.07 3.91
N GLN A 231 -2.47 0.55 3.27
CA GLN A 231 -1.92 1.11 2.05
C GLN A 231 -1.51 -0.01 1.11
N ASP A 232 -1.93 0.08 -0.15
CA ASP A 232 -1.64 -0.94 -1.16
C ASP A 232 -0.31 -0.70 -1.90
N THR A 233 0.18 0.55 -1.94
CA THR A 233 1.43 0.90 -2.63
C THR A 233 2.64 0.60 -1.75
N LEU A 234 3.61 -0.12 -2.30
CA LEU A 234 4.90 -0.44 -1.66
C LEU A 234 6.00 0.56 -2.04
N ASN A 235 5.66 1.62 -2.79
CA ASN A 235 6.62 2.66 -3.16
C ASN A 235 7.15 3.36 -1.90
N PRO A 236 8.48 3.38 -1.67
CA PRO A 236 9.07 3.93 -0.45
C PRO A 236 8.77 5.41 -0.23
N ALA A 237 8.66 6.22 -1.29
CA ALA A 237 8.33 7.64 -1.15
C ALA A 237 6.89 7.87 -0.68
N GLU A 238 5.94 7.10 -1.23
CA GLU A 238 4.55 7.17 -0.79
C GLU A 238 4.39 6.59 0.63
N VAL A 239 5.13 5.54 1.01
CA VAL A 239 5.18 5.03 2.39
C VAL A 239 5.67 6.12 3.35
N ILE A 240 6.83 6.74 3.11
CA ILE A 240 7.36 7.84 3.95
C ILE A 240 6.36 8.99 4.06
N LYS A 241 5.71 9.33 2.94
CA LYS A 241 4.68 10.36 2.88
C LYS A 241 3.49 9.98 3.74
N THR A 242 2.92 8.78 3.62
CA THR A 242 1.82 8.31 4.46
C THR A 242 2.20 8.30 5.93
N ILE A 243 3.39 7.81 6.28
CA ILE A 243 3.89 7.82 7.67
C ILE A 243 3.82 9.24 8.25
N ARG A 244 4.29 10.22 7.48
CA ARG A 244 4.30 11.62 7.91
C ARG A 244 2.92 12.26 7.96
N LEU A 245 2.10 12.02 6.95
CA LEU A 245 0.82 12.69 6.78
C LEU A 245 -0.24 12.16 7.75
N ASP A 246 -0.29 10.85 7.91
CA ASP A 246 -1.23 10.18 8.81
C ASP A 246 -0.63 9.99 10.20
N GLY A 247 0.58 10.49 10.46
CA GLY A 247 1.19 10.51 11.79
C GLY A 247 1.40 9.12 12.37
N VAL A 248 1.85 8.19 11.52
CA VAL A 248 2.10 6.78 11.84
C VAL A 248 3.16 6.67 12.95
N SER A 249 2.95 5.73 13.85
CA SER A 249 3.87 5.41 14.95
C SER A 249 4.70 4.17 14.66
N VAL A 250 4.07 3.15 14.10
CA VAL A 250 4.65 1.83 13.87
C VAL A 250 4.43 1.42 12.41
N LEU A 251 5.48 1.00 11.72
CA LEU A 251 5.40 0.40 10.39
C LEU A 251 5.45 -1.12 10.52
N ALA A 252 4.47 -1.83 9.96
CA ALA A 252 4.45 -3.27 9.83
C ALA A 252 4.70 -3.66 8.36
N ALA A 253 5.84 -4.30 8.09
CA ALA A 253 6.19 -4.72 6.74
C ALA A 253 7.18 -5.90 6.74
N VAL A 254 7.49 -6.40 5.54
CA VAL A 254 8.53 -7.41 5.31
C VAL A 254 9.93 -6.76 5.22
N PRO A 255 11.03 -7.50 5.49
CA PRO A 255 12.41 -6.99 5.42
C PRO A 255 12.76 -6.16 4.18
N ARG A 256 12.35 -6.60 2.98
CA ARG A 256 12.58 -5.88 1.71
C ARG A 256 12.09 -4.43 1.73
N MET A 257 11.01 -4.14 2.45
CA MET A 257 10.52 -2.77 2.58
C MET A 257 11.52 -1.89 3.34
N PHE A 258 12.23 -2.45 4.32
CA PHE A 258 13.20 -1.74 5.13
C PHE A 258 14.46 -1.44 4.32
N GLU A 259 14.92 -2.40 3.51
CA GLU A 259 15.97 -2.22 2.51
C GLU A 259 15.61 -1.10 1.53
N SER A 260 14.40 -1.12 0.98
CA SER A 260 13.91 -0.12 0.03
C SER A 260 13.84 1.29 0.65
N LEU A 261 13.38 1.40 1.90
CA LEU A 261 13.37 2.65 2.65
C LEU A 261 14.80 3.17 2.93
N ARG A 262 15.74 2.28 3.29
CA ARG A 262 17.16 2.63 3.47
C ARG A 262 17.74 3.16 2.17
N GLY A 263 17.56 2.43 1.07
CA GLY A 263 18.02 2.85 -0.25
C GLY A 263 17.44 4.20 -0.67
N LYS A 264 16.18 4.49 -0.33
CA LYS A 264 15.57 5.81 -0.59
C LYS A 264 16.25 6.94 0.20
N ILE A 265 16.57 6.72 1.47
CA ILE A 265 17.30 7.71 2.29
C ILE A 265 18.69 7.95 1.71
N GLU A 266 19.41 6.89 1.34
CA GLU A 266 20.75 7.00 0.76
C GLU A 266 20.73 7.78 -0.55
N ARG A 267 19.78 7.49 -1.46
CA ARG A 267 19.56 8.25 -2.70
C ARG A 267 19.24 9.72 -2.44
N ASP A 268 18.41 10.02 -1.44
CA ASP A 268 18.09 11.41 -1.06
C ASP A 268 19.33 12.16 -0.53
N MET A 269 20.21 11.47 0.19
CA MET A 269 21.47 12.06 0.68
C MET A 269 22.50 12.23 -0.45
N GLU A 270 22.56 11.29 -1.39
CA GLU A 270 23.40 11.36 -2.58
C GLU A 270 22.99 12.52 -3.49
N ALA A 271 21.70 12.65 -3.79
CA ALA A 271 21.16 13.78 -4.56
C ALA A 271 21.41 15.13 -3.88
N ALA A 272 21.59 15.14 -2.56
CA ALA A 272 21.97 16.33 -1.78
C ALA A 272 23.48 16.55 -1.67
N GLY A 273 24.32 15.65 -2.21
CA GLY A 273 25.79 15.68 -2.13
C GLY A 273 26.32 15.43 -0.71
N ARG A 274 25.61 14.67 0.12
CA ARG A 274 25.90 14.47 1.55
C ARG A 274 26.03 13.01 1.98
N LEU A 275 26.09 12.07 1.04
CA LEU A 275 26.09 10.63 1.32
C LEU A 275 27.26 10.20 2.22
N ASP A 276 28.48 10.62 1.89
CA ASP A 276 29.67 10.21 2.66
C ASP A 276 29.64 10.75 4.08
N HIS A 277 29.25 12.01 4.24
CA HIS A 277 29.05 12.63 5.54
C HIS A 277 27.96 11.89 6.36
N PHE A 278 26.88 11.49 5.71
CA PHE A 278 25.82 10.71 6.33
C PHE A 278 26.30 9.34 6.80
N LYS A 279 27.04 8.59 5.96
CA LYS A 279 27.62 7.28 6.32
C LYS A 279 28.61 7.40 7.48
N ALA A 280 29.50 8.38 7.46
CA ALA A 280 30.43 8.65 8.57
C ALA A 280 29.68 8.99 9.88
N THR A 281 28.62 9.82 9.77
CA THR A 281 27.77 10.18 10.92
C THR A 281 27.07 8.95 11.51
N LEU A 282 26.57 8.05 10.65
CA LEU A 282 25.93 6.80 11.05
C LEU A 282 26.89 5.89 11.82
N GLN A 283 28.12 5.71 11.32
CA GLN A 283 29.15 4.92 12.01
C GLN A 283 29.48 5.50 13.39
N SER A 284 29.66 6.83 13.49
CA SER A 284 29.94 7.50 14.77
C SER A 284 28.81 7.41 15.81
N ALA A 285 27.60 7.05 15.38
CA ALA A 285 26.41 6.99 16.23
C ALA A 285 26.24 5.67 16.98
N GLN A 286 27.04 4.63 16.70
CA GLN A 286 26.85 3.28 17.22
C GLN A 286 26.79 3.21 18.76
N ASN A 287 27.62 3.98 19.47
CA ASN A 287 27.70 3.93 20.94
C ASN A 287 26.94 5.07 21.63
N GLN A 288 26.06 5.77 20.91
CA GLN A 288 25.35 6.92 21.45
C GLN A 288 23.99 6.54 22.06
N LYS A 289 23.62 7.23 23.15
CA LYS A 289 22.29 7.10 23.76
C LYS A 289 21.20 7.55 22.77
N PHE A 290 20.01 6.95 22.91
CA PHE A 290 18.86 7.16 22.02
C PHE A 290 18.56 8.64 21.69
N TRP A 291 18.46 9.51 22.69
CA TRP A 291 18.10 10.92 22.47
C TRP A 291 19.14 11.69 21.65
N LYS A 292 20.44 11.34 21.78
CA LYS A 292 21.51 11.95 20.98
C LYS A 292 21.40 11.53 19.52
N ARG A 293 21.11 10.24 19.26
CA ARG A 293 20.85 9.72 17.91
C ARG A 293 19.64 10.40 17.29
N TRP A 294 18.53 10.44 18.03
CA TRP A 294 17.28 11.08 17.60
C TRP A 294 17.47 12.55 17.19
N TRP A 295 18.17 13.35 18.02
CA TRP A 295 18.44 14.74 17.70
C TRP A 295 19.42 14.92 16.53
N ARG A 296 20.45 14.07 16.44
CA ARG A 296 21.44 14.09 15.36
C ARG A 296 20.79 13.81 14.01
N PHE A 297 19.90 12.83 13.96
CA PHE A 297 19.16 12.44 12.75
C PHE A 297 17.78 13.12 12.63
N ARG A 298 17.58 14.26 13.29
CA ARG A 298 16.29 15.01 13.26
C ARG A 298 15.76 15.33 11.87
N GLY A 299 16.65 15.43 10.87
CA GLY A 299 16.25 15.61 9.47
C GLY A 299 15.43 14.43 8.95
N ILE A 300 15.88 13.22 9.26
CA ILE A 300 15.24 11.95 8.90
C ILE A 300 13.97 11.76 9.75
N HIS A 301 14.04 11.99 11.06
CA HIS A 301 12.84 11.95 11.93
C HIS A 301 11.75 12.93 11.48
N ARG A 302 12.12 14.11 10.96
CA ARG A 302 11.16 15.06 10.37
C ARG A 302 10.62 14.61 9.01
N GLN A 303 11.39 13.83 8.25
CA GLN A 303 10.97 13.27 6.95
C GLN A 303 9.90 12.20 7.14
N PHE A 304 10.08 11.28 8.09
CA PHE A 304 9.08 10.27 8.47
C PHE A 304 7.95 10.88 9.31
N GLY A 305 8.25 11.87 10.15
CA GLY A 305 7.31 12.47 11.09
C GLY A 305 7.65 12.08 12.53
N TRP A 306 7.57 13.05 13.44
CA TRP A 306 8.04 12.90 14.83
C TRP A 306 7.31 11.84 15.66
N LYS A 307 6.13 11.38 15.21
CA LYS A 307 5.39 10.30 15.85
C LYS A 307 5.91 8.90 15.48
N PHE A 308 6.73 8.77 14.45
CA PHE A 308 7.25 7.49 13.95
C PHE A 308 8.47 7.05 14.76
N TRP A 309 8.42 5.87 15.37
CA TRP A 309 9.50 5.39 16.23
C TRP A 309 9.80 3.89 16.13
N ALA A 310 8.90 3.07 15.57
CA ALA A 310 9.11 1.61 15.48
C ALA A 310 8.79 1.02 14.12
N MET A 311 9.47 -0.09 13.84
CA MET A 311 9.34 -0.92 12.64
C MET A 311 9.24 -2.38 13.08
N VAL A 312 8.17 -3.07 12.67
CA VAL A 312 7.92 -4.48 12.98
C VAL A 312 8.14 -5.28 11.70
N SER A 313 9.08 -6.22 11.76
CA SER A 313 9.46 -7.11 10.67
C SER A 313 9.06 -8.54 10.98
N GLY A 314 8.61 -9.25 9.96
CA GLY A 314 8.26 -10.66 10.04
C GLY A 314 8.16 -11.29 8.65
N GLY A 315 7.85 -12.58 8.63
CA GLY A 315 7.72 -13.36 7.39
C GLY A 315 9.05 -13.86 6.84
N SER A 316 10.15 -13.11 6.88
CA SER A 316 11.49 -13.59 6.51
C SER A 316 12.56 -13.09 7.46
N ALA A 317 13.76 -13.68 7.37
CA ALA A 317 14.93 -13.17 8.09
C ALA A 317 15.20 -11.72 7.66
N LEU A 318 15.42 -10.85 8.65
CA LEU A 318 15.89 -9.48 8.44
C LEU A 318 17.41 -9.51 8.39
N ASP A 319 18.00 -8.80 7.43
CA ASP A 319 19.45 -8.68 7.37
C ASP A 319 19.98 -7.84 8.55
N SER A 320 21.13 -8.27 9.06
CA SER A 320 21.78 -7.63 10.22
C SER A 320 22.24 -6.21 9.91
N GLU A 321 22.59 -5.90 8.66
CA GLU A 321 23.00 -4.54 8.31
C GLU A 321 21.84 -3.56 8.39
N ASP A 322 20.66 -3.97 7.94
CA ASP A 322 19.46 -3.12 7.99
C ASP A 322 18.98 -2.91 9.42
N GLU A 323 18.99 -3.95 10.24
CA GLU A 323 18.72 -3.83 11.68
C GLU A 323 19.63 -2.76 12.31
N ILE A 324 20.95 -2.87 12.09
CA ILE A 324 21.94 -1.92 12.60
C ILE A 324 21.73 -0.51 12.02
N PHE A 325 21.39 -0.38 10.73
CA PHE A 325 21.15 0.90 10.08
C PHE A 325 20.01 1.67 10.77
N TRP A 326 18.85 1.03 10.90
CA TRP A 326 17.65 1.66 11.49
C TRP A 326 17.83 1.98 12.97
N GLU A 327 18.50 1.09 13.71
CA GLU A 327 18.85 1.33 15.11
C GLU A 327 19.79 2.53 15.28
N ARG A 328 20.81 2.66 14.43
CA ARG A 328 21.76 3.80 14.49
C ARG A 328 21.06 5.13 14.22
N LEU A 329 20.00 5.14 13.42
CA LEU A 329 19.13 6.31 13.22
C LEU A 329 18.23 6.62 14.43
N GLY A 330 18.11 5.69 15.37
CA GLY A 330 17.27 5.82 16.55
C GLY A 330 15.83 5.38 16.32
N PHE A 331 15.58 4.46 15.37
CA PHE A 331 14.31 3.74 15.28
C PHE A 331 14.41 2.40 16.00
N LEU A 332 13.27 1.93 16.49
CA LEU A 332 13.17 0.60 17.09
C LEU A 332 12.83 -0.42 16.00
N VAL A 333 13.61 -1.48 15.89
CA VAL A 333 13.33 -2.61 15.01
C VAL A 333 12.89 -3.80 15.86
N ILE A 334 11.72 -4.35 15.57
CA ILE A 334 11.15 -5.51 16.25
C ILE A 334 11.06 -6.63 15.22
N GLN A 335 11.71 -7.76 15.48
CA GLN A 335 11.64 -8.93 14.63
C GLN A 335 10.81 -10.03 15.31
N GLY A 336 9.83 -10.56 14.59
CA GLY A 336 9.05 -11.73 14.99
C GLY A 336 9.33 -12.92 14.08
N TYR A 337 9.51 -14.10 14.67
CA TYR A 337 9.60 -15.36 13.94
C TYR A 337 8.40 -16.25 14.25
N GLY A 338 7.84 -16.84 13.20
CA GLY A 338 6.77 -17.82 13.29
C GLY A 338 6.26 -18.22 11.91
N LEU A 339 5.36 -19.20 11.90
CA LEU A 339 4.75 -19.75 10.70
C LEU A 339 3.23 -19.61 10.77
N THR A 340 2.55 -19.89 9.67
CA THR A 340 1.08 -19.94 9.65
C THR A 340 0.58 -21.01 10.63
N GLU A 341 1.25 -22.17 10.66
CA GLU A 341 0.96 -23.28 11.56
C GLU A 341 1.16 -22.97 13.05
N THR A 342 1.87 -21.90 13.38
CA THR A 342 2.09 -21.47 14.77
C THR A 342 1.24 -20.27 15.15
N ALA A 343 0.18 -19.97 14.37
CA ALA A 343 -0.65 -18.79 14.54
C ALA A 343 0.19 -17.50 14.64
N SER A 344 1.11 -17.33 13.69
CA SER A 344 1.99 -16.17 13.49
C SER A 344 3.30 -16.11 14.27
N MET A 345 3.34 -16.40 15.58
CA MET A 345 4.55 -16.11 16.39
C MET A 345 4.99 -17.27 17.29
N ILE A 346 6.30 -17.52 17.26
CA ILE A 346 7.03 -18.45 18.13
C ILE A 346 7.93 -17.64 19.07
N SER A 347 8.74 -16.75 18.49
CA SER A 347 9.69 -15.91 19.21
C SER A 347 9.61 -14.46 18.77
N LEU A 348 9.98 -13.57 19.69
CA LEU A 348 10.01 -12.13 19.46
C LEU A 348 11.32 -11.57 20.01
N ASN A 349 11.99 -10.74 19.22
CA ASN A 349 13.17 -10.03 19.70
C ASN A 349 12.74 -8.89 20.63
N HIS A 350 13.37 -8.81 21.81
CA HIS A 350 12.95 -7.82 22.80
C HIS A 350 13.45 -6.43 22.39
N PRO A 351 12.57 -5.41 22.30
CA PRO A 351 12.89 -4.12 21.70
C PRO A 351 14.05 -3.36 22.39
N PHE A 352 14.31 -3.63 23.67
CA PHE A 352 15.34 -2.94 24.45
C PHE A 352 16.54 -3.82 24.83
N ARG A 353 16.55 -5.10 24.45
CA ARG A 353 17.60 -6.07 24.84
C ARG A 353 17.88 -7.02 23.67
N LEU A 354 18.57 -6.50 22.67
CA LEU A 354 18.78 -7.16 21.39
C LEU A 354 20.08 -7.98 21.42
N SER A 355 20.01 -9.22 20.95
CA SER A 355 21.17 -9.99 20.53
C SER A 355 21.24 -9.93 19.01
N ARG A 356 22.35 -9.47 18.44
CA ARG A 356 22.48 -9.24 16.99
C ARG A 356 22.22 -10.52 16.20
N GLY A 357 21.37 -10.45 15.19
CA GLY A 357 21.04 -11.60 14.33
C GLY A 357 20.19 -12.68 15.00
N SER A 358 19.66 -12.45 16.19
CA SER A 358 18.74 -13.36 16.87
C SER A 358 17.30 -13.07 16.45
N ILE A 359 16.53 -14.15 16.22
CA ILE A 359 15.07 -14.10 16.06
C ILE A 359 14.32 -13.99 17.40
N GLY A 360 15.06 -13.68 18.48
CA GLY A 360 14.53 -13.35 19.79
C GLY A 360 14.33 -14.53 20.73
N LYS A 361 13.58 -14.29 21.79
CA LYS A 361 13.23 -15.29 22.81
C LYS A 361 11.85 -15.88 22.54
N VAL A 362 11.69 -17.13 22.95
CA VAL A 362 10.42 -17.86 22.86
C VAL A 362 9.36 -17.13 23.67
N LEU A 363 8.17 -16.94 23.09
CA LEU A 363 7.04 -16.37 23.81
C LEU A 363 6.55 -17.32 24.91
N PRO A 364 6.10 -16.80 26.07
CA PRO A 364 5.54 -17.61 27.14
C PRO A 364 4.43 -18.56 26.66
N GLY A 365 4.32 -19.75 27.28
CA GLY A 365 3.31 -20.75 26.93
C GLY A 365 3.68 -21.67 25.76
N ARG A 366 4.94 -21.63 25.31
CA ARG A 366 5.48 -22.49 24.26
C ARG A 366 6.74 -23.19 24.74
N GLU A 367 6.90 -24.43 24.32
CA GLU A 367 8.12 -25.20 24.49
C GLU A 367 8.85 -25.28 23.16
N ILE A 368 10.18 -25.12 23.20
CA ILE A 368 11.05 -25.30 22.04
C ILE A 368 12.10 -26.35 22.35
N LYS A 369 12.37 -27.19 21.36
CA LYS A 369 13.47 -28.15 21.37
C LYS A 369 14.19 -28.09 20.02
N LEU A 370 15.51 -28.26 20.04
CA LEU A 370 16.28 -28.52 18.82
C LEU A 370 16.41 -30.04 18.64
N ALA A 371 16.07 -30.54 17.45
CA ALA A 371 16.34 -31.93 17.08
C ALA A 371 17.85 -32.17 16.89
N HIS A 372 18.26 -33.43 16.75
CA HIS A 372 19.67 -33.79 16.59
C HIS A 372 20.32 -33.13 15.35
N ASP A 373 19.53 -32.89 14.31
CA ASP A 373 19.95 -32.22 13.07
C ASP A 373 19.83 -30.68 13.14
N GLY A 374 19.45 -30.12 14.29
CA GLY A 374 19.25 -28.68 14.49
C GLY A 374 17.87 -28.16 14.07
N GLU A 375 16.92 -29.02 13.71
CA GLU A 375 15.54 -28.61 13.39
C GLU A 375 14.82 -28.06 14.62
N ILE A 376 14.18 -26.90 14.46
CA ILE A 376 13.40 -26.25 15.51
C ILE A 376 12.06 -26.98 15.63
N LEU A 377 11.83 -27.59 16.79
CA LEU A 377 10.59 -28.24 17.19
C LEU A 377 9.85 -27.35 18.18
N VAL A 378 8.55 -27.18 17.99
CA VAL A 378 7.71 -26.33 18.85
C VAL A 378 6.50 -27.11 19.35
N ARG A 379 6.13 -26.89 20.61
CA ARG A 379 4.91 -27.43 21.20
C ARG A 379 4.21 -26.34 22.02
N GLY A 380 2.89 -26.29 21.94
CA GLY A 380 2.07 -25.36 22.71
C GLY A 380 0.72 -25.13 22.05
N GLU A 381 -0.17 -24.41 22.74
CA GLU A 381 -1.53 -24.11 22.28
C GLU A 381 -1.55 -23.25 21.01
N SER A 382 -0.47 -22.53 20.70
CA SER A 382 -0.37 -21.74 19.46
C SER A 382 -0.25 -22.57 18.18
N ILE A 383 -0.03 -23.88 18.30
CA ILE A 383 0.19 -24.78 17.15
C ILE A 383 -1.16 -25.23 16.57
N ALA A 384 -1.34 -25.07 15.26
CA ALA A 384 -2.49 -25.57 14.52
C ALA A 384 -2.63 -27.08 14.70
N GLY A 385 -3.85 -27.56 15.01
CA GLY A 385 -4.10 -28.99 15.20
C GLY A 385 -4.13 -29.77 13.88
N SER A 386 -4.60 -29.14 12.80
CA SER A 386 -4.84 -29.83 11.53
C SER A 386 -4.61 -28.97 10.29
N TYR A 387 -4.29 -29.64 9.19
CA TYR A 387 -4.33 -29.12 7.84
C TYR A 387 -5.61 -29.54 7.14
N TRP A 388 -6.19 -28.67 6.35
CA TRP A 388 -7.29 -28.96 5.43
C TRP A 388 -6.73 -29.36 4.06
N GLN A 389 -6.95 -30.60 3.65
CA GLN A 389 -6.53 -31.13 2.35
C GLN A 389 -7.42 -32.29 1.92
N GLY A 390 -7.83 -32.32 0.64
CA GLY A 390 -8.73 -33.32 0.09
C GLY A 390 -10.09 -33.34 0.79
N LYS A 391 -10.60 -32.17 1.22
CA LYS A 391 -11.82 -32.02 2.05
C LYS A 391 -11.76 -32.75 3.40
N ARG A 392 -10.57 -33.00 3.93
CA ARG A 392 -10.34 -33.69 5.21
C ARG A 392 -9.39 -32.90 6.09
N MET A 393 -9.55 -33.08 7.41
CA MET A 393 -8.60 -32.58 8.40
C MET A 393 -7.51 -33.64 8.64
N LEU A 394 -6.26 -33.27 8.37
CA LEU A 394 -5.08 -34.11 8.59
C LEU A 394 -4.27 -33.53 9.75
N PRO A 395 -3.75 -34.36 10.69
CA PRO A 395 -2.99 -33.84 11.82
C PRO A 395 -1.72 -33.12 11.36
N VAL A 396 -1.43 -31.97 11.98
CA VAL A 396 -0.21 -31.18 11.73
C VAL A 396 0.98 -31.76 12.50
N VAL A 397 0.69 -32.31 13.67
CA VAL A 397 1.68 -32.78 14.65
C VAL A 397 1.74 -34.31 14.62
N GLY A 398 2.94 -34.86 14.77
CA GLY A 398 3.16 -36.31 14.88
C GLY A 398 2.67 -36.90 16.21
N ALA A 399 2.82 -38.20 16.38
CA ALA A 399 2.44 -38.90 17.61
C ALA A 399 3.21 -38.43 18.86
N ASP A 400 4.35 -37.77 18.68
CA ASP A 400 5.22 -37.23 19.73
C ASP A 400 4.78 -35.85 20.24
N GLY A 401 3.75 -35.24 19.63
CA GLY A 401 3.21 -33.94 20.07
C GLY A 401 4.09 -32.73 19.72
N TRP A 402 5.14 -32.90 18.90
CA TRP A 402 6.03 -31.82 18.46
C TRP A 402 5.76 -31.40 17.03
N PHE A 403 5.53 -30.11 16.82
CA PHE A 403 5.46 -29.55 15.47
C PHE A 403 6.87 -29.34 14.92
N ARG A 404 7.11 -29.90 13.73
CA ARG A 404 8.37 -29.76 13.01
C ARG A 404 8.27 -28.56 12.08
N THR A 405 9.01 -27.49 12.38
CA THR A 405 8.94 -26.25 11.61
C THR A 405 9.56 -26.37 10.20
N GLY A 406 10.47 -27.35 10.01
CA GLY A 406 11.32 -27.42 8.83
C GLY A 406 12.39 -26.34 8.76
N ASP A 407 12.53 -25.52 9.81
CA ASP A 407 13.55 -24.49 9.97
C ASP A 407 14.66 -24.98 10.90
N LEU A 408 15.90 -24.68 10.55
CA LEU A 408 17.10 -25.02 11.32
C LEU A 408 17.53 -23.82 12.16
N GLY A 409 17.98 -24.07 13.39
CA GLY A 409 18.39 -23.00 14.29
C GLY A 409 19.34 -23.42 15.39
N SER A 410 19.86 -22.43 16.10
CA SER A 410 20.70 -22.60 17.28
C SER A 410 20.21 -21.72 18.41
N MET A 411 20.44 -22.12 19.66
CA MET A 411 20.06 -21.36 20.85
C MET A 411 21.29 -21.01 21.67
N ASP A 412 21.38 -19.78 22.16
CA ASP A 412 22.46 -19.36 23.07
C ASP A 412 22.13 -19.67 24.54
N GLU A 413 23.13 -19.51 25.43
CA GLU A 413 22.98 -19.70 26.89
C GLU A 413 21.94 -18.77 27.52
N LYS A 414 21.60 -17.66 26.85
CA LYS A 414 20.61 -16.67 27.30
C LYS A 414 19.19 -17.00 26.83
N GLY A 415 19.02 -18.09 26.06
CA GLY A 415 17.76 -18.54 25.48
C GLY A 415 17.31 -17.75 24.25
N ASN A 416 18.23 -17.06 23.57
CA ASN A 416 17.96 -16.41 22.30
C ASN A 416 18.10 -17.42 21.16
N LEU A 417 17.13 -17.44 20.26
CA LEU A 417 17.09 -18.34 19.12
C LEU A 417 17.69 -17.64 17.89
N PHE A 418 18.42 -18.39 17.07
CA PHE A 418 19.05 -17.92 15.84
C PHE A 418 18.60 -18.80 14.69
N PHE A 419 18.11 -18.19 13.62
CA PHE A 419 17.72 -18.88 12.40
C PHE A 419 18.97 -19.18 11.55
N LYS A 420 19.08 -20.41 11.06
CA LYS A 420 20.21 -20.87 10.23
C LYS A 420 19.82 -21.19 8.78
N GLY A 421 18.56 -21.52 8.52
CA GLY A 421 18.06 -21.80 7.18
C GLY A 421 16.91 -22.79 7.17
N ARG A 422 16.46 -23.16 5.97
CA ARG A 422 15.38 -24.17 5.78
C ARG A 422 15.95 -25.56 5.53
N LYS A 423 15.47 -26.57 6.25
CA LYS A 423 15.88 -27.98 6.08
C LYS A 423 15.67 -28.50 4.66
N LYS A 424 14.59 -28.09 3.99
CA LYS A 424 14.31 -28.44 2.57
C LYS A 424 15.24 -27.77 1.56
N ASN A 425 15.88 -26.67 1.94
CA ASN A 425 16.79 -25.93 1.08
C ASN A 425 18.25 -26.26 1.39
N LEU A 426 18.51 -27.08 2.40
CA LEU A 426 19.85 -27.47 2.81
C LEU A 426 20.54 -28.21 1.66
N ILE A 427 21.68 -27.67 1.22
CA ILE A 427 22.47 -28.28 0.16
C ILE A 427 23.50 -29.19 0.82
N VAL A 428 23.39 -30.49 0.57
CA VAL A 428 24.37 -31.47 1.06
C VAL A 428 25.37 -31.74 -0.06
N THR A 429 26.61 -31.29 0.17
CA THR A 429 27.69 -31.45 -0.80
C THR A 429 28.11 -32.91 -0.93
N ALA A 430 28.85 -33.25 -2.00
CA ALA A 430 29.43 -34.59 -2.20
C ALA A 430 30.33 -35.06 -1.04
N ALA A 431 30.86 -34.12 -0.25
CA ALA A 431 31.66 -34.41 0.94
C ALA A 431 30.81 -34.67 2.21
N GLY A 432 29.48 -34.71 2.09
CA GLY A 432 28.56 -34.85 3.22
C GLY A 432 28.44 -33.60 4.10
N MET A 433 28.98 -32.47 3.66
CA MET A 433 28.94 -31.21 4.39
C MET A 433 27.65 -30.45 4.09
N ASN A 434 27.01 -29.96 5.15
CA ASN A 434 25.80 -29.16 5.13
C ASN A 434 26.11 -27.71 4.75
N VAL A 435 25.54 -27.24 3.65
CA VAL A 435 25.67 -25.87 3.16
C VAL A 435 24.31 -25.19 3.21
N TYR A 436 24.24 -24.08 3.96
CA TYR A 436 23.05 -23.25 4.08
C TYR A 436 23.05 -22.19 2.96
N PRO A 437 22.10 -22.21 2.02
CA PRO A 437 22.04 -21.22 0.94
C PRO A 437 22.06 -19.77 1.46
N GLU A 438 21.43 -19.52 2.60
CA GLU A 438 21.32 -18.20 3.21
C GLU A 438 22.70 -17.60 3.57
N ASP A 439 23.66 -18.43 4.00
CA ASP A 439 25.04 -17.99 4.27
C ASP A 439 25.74 -17.55 2.98
N LEU A 440 25.53 -18.30 1.89
CA LEU A 440 26.11 -18.02 0.58
C LEU A 440 25.48 -16.76 -0.04
N GLU A 441 24.16 -16.61 0.09
CA GLU A 441 23.44 -15.43 -0.34
C GLU A 441 23.90 -14.17 0.42
N ALA A 442 24.13 -14.26 1.73
CA ALA A 442 24.66 -13.15 2.52
C ALA A 442 26.05 -12.71 2.00
N ALA A 443 26.94 -13.67 1.70
CA ALA A 443 28.25 -13.37 1.12
C ALA A 443 28.17 -12.74 -0.28
N LEU A 444 27.20 -13.16 -1.10
CA LEU A 444 26.93 -12.58 -2.42
C LEU A 444 26.35 -11.16 -2.34
N ARG A 445 25.42 -10.89 -1.43
CA ARG A 445 24.80 -9.55 -1.25
C ARG A 445 25.80 -8.49 -0.83
N GLN A 446 26.88 -8.88 -0.14
CA GLN A 446 27.97 -7.96 0.21
C GLN A 446 28.83 -7.52 -0.99
N GLN A 447 28.72 -8.21 -2.14
CA GLN A 447 29.54 -7.89 -3.30
C GLN A 447 28.99 -6.69 -4.08
N PRO A 448 29.88 -5.78 -4.55
CA PRO A 448 29.45 -4.61 -5.30
C PRO A 448 28.79 -5.02 -6.63
N GLY A 449 27.66 -4.39 -6.93
CA GLY A 449 26.91 -4.60 -8.17
C GLY A 449 25.81 -5.67 -8.10
N VAL A 450 25.78 -6.50 -7.05
CA VAL A 450 24.68 -7.45 -6.82
C VAL A 450 23.46 -6.68 -6.30
N ARG A 451 22.34 -6.73 -7.02
CA ARG A 451 21.07 -6.13 -6.62
C ARG A 451 20.24 -7.08 -5.76
N ASP A 452 20.17 -8.34 -6.16
CA ASP A 452 19.54 -9.42 -5.40
C ASP A 452 20.14 -10.76 -5.83
N CYS A 453 20.04 -11.77 -4.98
CA CYS A 453 20.56 -13.10 -5.27
C CYS A 453 19.76 -14.19 -4.55
N VAL A 454 19.78 -15.37 -5.14
CA VAL A 454 19.23 -16.60 -4.59
C VAL A 454 20.23 -17.71 -4.82
N VAL A 455 20.45 -18.58 -3.84
CA VAL A 455 21.27 -19.78 -4.00
C VAL A 455 20.38 -21.01 -4.05
N VAL A 456 20.53 -21.82 -5.09
CA VAL A 456 19.78 -23.07 -5.28
C VAL A 456 20.74 -24.25 -5.39
N GLY A 457 20.37 -25.39 -4.80
CA GLY A 457 21.05 -26.67 -5.03
C GLY A 457 20.69 -27.21 -6.42
N LEU A 458 21.69 -27.58 -7.21
CA LEU A 458 21.53 -28.27 -8.49
C LEU A 458 22.03 -29.71 -8.35
N ALA A 459 21.19 -30.68 -8.71
CA ALA A 459 21.56 -32.09 -8.67
C ALA A 459 22.55 -32.44 -9.80
N ARG A 460 23.71 -32.99 -9.44
CA ARG A 460 24.75 -33.45 -10.36
C ARG A 460 25.39 -34.75 -9.85
N GLY A 461 25.30 -35.81 -10.65
CA GLY A 461 25.97 -37.09 -10.34
C GLY A 461 25.56 -37.70 -9.00
N GLY A 462 24.32 -37.44 -8.55
CA GLY A 462 23.78 -37.92 -7.27
C GLY A 462 23.98 -36.98 -6.07
N ASN A 463 24.70 -35.87 -6.21
CA ASN A 463 24.92 -34.88 -5.14
C ASN A 463 24.38 -33.50 -5.53
N GLU A 464 24.09 -32.64 -4.56
CA GLU A 464 23.72 -31.25 -4.83
C GLU A 464 24.94 -30.32 -4.74
N GLU A 465 25.11 -29.46 -5.75
CA GLU A 465 26.11 -28.39 -5.74
C GLU A 465 25.42 -27.03 -5.65
N PRO A 466 25.94 -26.07 -4.85
CA PRO A 466 25.37 -24.74 -4.76
C PRO A 466 25.58 -23.94 -6.05
N CYS A 467 24.49 -23.38 -6.56
CA CYS A 467 24.47 -22.49 -7.71
C CYS A 467 23.97 -21.10 -7.31
N ALA A 468 24.77 -20.08 -7.60
CA ALA A 468 24.42 -18.68 -7.39
C ALA A 468 23.53 -18.17 -8.52
N VAL A 469 22.29 -17.79 -8.24
CA VAL A 469 21.42 -17.08 -9.17
C VAL A 469 21.47 -15.59 -8.85
N LEU A 470 21.95 -14.78 -9.79
CA LEU A 470 22.33 -13.38 -9.56
C LEU A 470 21.45 -12.41 -10.36
N LEU A 471 21.07 -11.31 -9.73
CA LEU A 471 20.55 -10.10 -10.36
C LEU A 471 21.51 -8.96 -10.11
N PHE A 472 21.96 -8.28 -11.17
CA PHE A 472 22.86 -7.14 -11.06
C PHE A 472 22.13 -5.80 -11.12
N SER A 473 22.70 -4.77 -10.49
CA SER A 473 22.26 -3.38 -10.62
C SER A 473 22.75 -2.72 -11.91
N THR A 474 23.82 -3.26 -12.51
CA THR A 474 24.46 -2.73 -13.73
C THR A 474 24.93 -3.89 -14.62
N LEU A 475 24.62 -3.84 -15.92
CA LEU A 475 24.95 -4.88 -16.92
C LEU A 475 26.47 -5.14 -17.13
N THR A 476 27.34 -4.36 -16.50
CA THR A 476 28.79 -4.43 -16.65
C THR A 476 29.50 -5.27 -15.57
N ALA A 477 28.76 -5.81 -14.59
CA ALA A 477 29.34 -6.65 -13.55
C ALA A 477 29.67 -8.06 -14.10
N ASP A 478 30.92 -8.47 -14.00
CA ASP A 478 31.35 -9.83 -14.36
C ASP A 478 30.90 -10.81 -13.26
N PRO A 479 29.94 -11.70 -13.53
CA PRO A 479 29.40 -12.60 -12.51
C PRO A 479 30.46 -13.54 -11.94
N LYS A 480 31.49 -13.88 -12.73
CA LYS A 480 32.59 -14.72 -12.26
C LYS A 480 33.36 -14.04 -11.13
N LYS A 481 33.75 -12.78 -11.31
CA LYS A 481 34.49 -12.01 -10.30
C LYS A 481 33.70 -11.83 -9.01
N VAL A 482 32.39 -11.61 -9.13
CA VAL A 482 31.49 -11.46 -7.98
C VAL A 482 31.44 -12.75 -7.15
N VAL A 483 31.25 -13.89 -7.81
CA VAL A 483 31.21 -15.19 -7.15
C VAL A 483 32.57 -15.56 -6.55
N GLU A 484 33.67 -15.28 -7.26
CA GLU A 484 35.03 -15.48 -6.77
C GLU A 484 35.32 -14.64 -5.53
N ALA A 485 34.90 -13.37 -5.51
CA ALA A 485 35.04 -12.49 -4.35
C ALA A 485 34.19 -12.96 -3.16
N ALA A 486 32.94 -13.36 -3.39
CA ALA A 486 32.11 -13.95 -2.32
C ALA A 486 32.75 -15.22 -1.75
N ASN A 487 33.29 -16.09 -2.60
CA ASN A 487 33.97 -17.34 -2.21
C ASN A 487 35.24 -17.14 -1.35
N GLN A 488 35.82 -15.94 -1.32
CA GLN A 488 36.94 -15.63 -0.42
C GLN A 488 36.51 -15.56 1.05
N SER A 489 35.26 -15.20 1.30
CA SER A 489 34.67 -15.14 2.65
C SER A 489 34.06 -16.46 3.12
N LEU A 490 33.94 -17.44 2.22
CA LEU A 490 33.29 -18.73 2.45
C LEU A 490 34.29 -19.86 2.67
N ALA A 491 33.90 -20.86 3.46
CA ALA A 491 34.69 -22.08 3.62
C ALA A 491 34.79 -22.85 2.30
N GLU A 492 35.84 -23.68 2.14
CA GLU A 492 36.12 -24.36 0.87
C GLU A 492 34.93 -25.20 0.36
N TYR A 493 34.23 -25.89 1.26
CA TYR A 493 33.05 -26.70 0.94
C TYR A 493 31.78 -25.87 0.63
N GLN A 494 31.75 -24.59 1.01
CA GLN A 494 30.65 -23.65 0.72
C GLN A 494 30.83 -22.92 -0.62
N ARG A 495 32.02 -23.02 -1.25
CA ARG A 495 32.35 -22.24 -2.43
C ARG A 495 31.45 -22.60 -3.61
N MET A 496 30.83 -21.57 -4.18
CA MET A 496 29.96 -21.67 -5.36
C MET A 496 30.83 -21.76 -6.61
N ARG A 497 30.64 -22.82 -7.40
CA ARG A 497 31.37 -23.02 -8.66
C ARG A 497 30.53 -22.72 -9.90
N ARG A 498 29.22 -22.54 -9.72
CA ARG A 498 28.25 -22.30 -10.78
C ARG A 498 27.45 -21.06 -10.47
N TRP A 499 27.16 -20.30 -11.51
CA TRP A 499 26.29 -19.14 -11.41
C TRP A 499 25.42 -18.99 -12.65
N PHE A 500 24.23 -18.45 -12.44
CA PHE A 500 23.26 -18.12 -13.46
C PHE A 500 22.84 -16.67 -13.27
N VAL A 501 22.99 -15.86 -14.31
CA VAL A 501 22.48 -14.48 -14.27
C VAL A 501 21.03 -14.53 -14.70
N TRP A 502 20.14 -14.09 -13.82
CA TRP A 502 18.71 -14.14 -14.10
C TRP A 502 18.36 -13.14 -15.22
N PRO A 503 17.58 -13.54 -16.23
CA PRO A 503 17.42 -12.77 -17.46
C PRO A 503 16.52 -11.55 -17.32
N THR A 504 15.59 -11.55 -16.35
CA THR A 504 14.58 -10.49 -16.16
C THR A 504 14.92 -9.54 -15.02
N GLU A 505 14.18 -8.42 -14.93
CA GLU A 505 14.38 -7.37 -13.94
C GLU A 505 14.02 -7.72 -12.49
N ASP A 506 13.37 -8.82 -12.19
CA ASP A 506 13.18 -9.29 -10.81
C ASP A 506 12.92 -10.80 -10.83
N PHE A 507 13.07 -11.43 -9.68
CA PHE A 507 12.65 -12.82 -9.47
C PHE A 507 11.12 -12.93 -9.40
N PRO A 508 10.54 -14.10 -9.74
CA PRO A 508 9.14 -14.37 -9.46
C PRO A 508 8.90 -14.43 -7.94
N ARG A 509 7.91 -13.68 -7.42
CA ARG A 509 7.68 -13.51 -5.97
C ARG A 509 6.28 -13.92 -5.49
N SER A 510 6.16 -14.20 -4.19
CA SER A 510 4.87 -14.38 -3.47
C SER A 510 4.24 -13.03 -3.08
N ALA A 511 3.02 -13.06 -2.53
CA ALA A 511 2.36 -11.87 -1.98
C ALA A 511 3.18 -11.20 -0.85
N THR A 512 3.94 -11.99 -0.09
CA THR A 512 4.87 -11.52 0.94
C THR A 512 6.25 -11.14 0.39
N GLN A 513 6.39 -10.94 -0.93
CA GLN A 513 7.63 -10.53 -1.61
C GLN A 513 8.79 -11.54 -1.56
N LYS A 514 8.54 -12.80 -1.17
CA LYS A 514 9.58 -13.85 -1.15
C LYS A 514 9.82 -14.44 -2.54
N PRO A 515 11.07 -14.66 -2.97
CA PRO A 515 11.37 -15.37 -4.23
C PRO A 515 10.78 -16.79 -4.26
N ARG A 516 10.22 -17.19 -5.40
CA ARG A 516 9.68 -18.54 -5.62
C ARG A 516 10.80 -19.50 -6.05
N LEU A 517 11.50 -20.05 -5.06
CA LEU A 517 12.70 -20.89 -5.25
C LEU A 517 12.50 -22.08 -6.21
N GLY A 518 11.32 -22.70 -6.23
CA GLY A 518 11.02 -23.82 -7.14
C GLY A 518 11.16 -23.43 -8.62
N LEU A 519 10.52 -22.33 -9.03
CA LEU A 519 10.61 -21.81 -10.40
C LEU A 519 12.03 -21.37 -10.75
N ILE A 520 12.75 -20.77 -9.79
CA ILE A 520 14.13 -20.32 -9.99
C ILE A 520 15.07 -21.52 -10.19
N ARG A 521 14.88 -22.60 -9.40
CA ARG A 521 15.64 -23.84 -9.52
C ARG A 521 15.40 -24.51 -10.87
N GLU A 522 14.13 -24.67 -11.27
CA GLU A 522 13.77 -25.26 -12.57
C GLU A 522 14.42 -24.50 -13.73
N ALA A 523 14.40 -23.17 -13.70
CA ALA A 523 15.04 -22.33 -14.71
C ALA A 523 16.57 -22.48 -14.72
N ALA A 524 17.21 -22.53 -13.55
CA ALA A 524 18.65 -22.76 -13.45
C ALA A 524 19.05 -24.16 -13.94
N GLU A 525 18.28 -25.20 -13.61
CA GLU A 525 18.50 -26.57 -14.08
C GLU A 525 18.35 -26.69 -15.60
N ALA A 526 17.38 -25.98 -16.20
CA ALA A 526 17.22 -25.92 -17.65
C ALA A 526 18.43 -25.24 -18.31
N TYR A 527 18.87 -24.10 -17.76
CA TYR A 527 20.04 -23.37 -18.27
C TYR A 527 21.31 -24.22 -18.32
N PHE A 528 21.57 -25.04 -17.30
CA PHE A 528 22.75 -25.91 -17.27
C PHE A 528 22.57 -27.24 -18.03
N ARG A 529 21.36 -27.62 -18.42
CA ARG A 529 21.11 -28.78 -19.29
C ARG A 529 21.43 -28.49 -20.76
N ASP A 530 21.07 -27.31 -21.25
CA ASP A 530 21.09 -26.94 -22.67
C ASP A 530 22.36 -26.18 -23.12
N GLN A 531 23.56 -26.56 -22.66
CA GLN A 531 24.84 -25.85 -22.91
C GLN A 531 25.29 -25.67 -24.39
N SER A 532 24.42 -25.80 -25.40
CA SER A 532 24.73 -25.60 -26.82
C SER A 532 23.98 -24.46 -27.54
N LEU A 533 23.06 -23.73 -26.89
CA LEU A 533 22.40 -22.58 -27.52
C LEU A 533 22.33 -21.36 -26.59
N SER A 534 22.64 -20.20 -27.15
CA SER A 534 22.41 -18.88 -26.56
C SER A 534 20.99 -18.76 -26.03
N VAL A 535 20.86 -18.49 -24.72
CA VAL A 535 19.61 -18.22 -23.96
C VAL A 535 18.49 -19.27 -24.24
N PRO A 536 18.22 -20.20 -23.32
CA PRO A 536 17.26 -21.29 -23.56
C PRO A 536 15.88 -20.79 -24.04
N SER A 537 15.39 -21.40 -25.12
CA SER A 537 14.00 -21.30 -25.61
C SER A 537 12.96 -21.84 -24.61
N VAL A 538 13.43 -22.40 -23.49
CA VAL A 538 12.64 -22.88 -22.33
C VAL A 538 12.21 -21.73 -21.41
N LEU A 539 12.61 -20.48 -21.68
CA LEU A 539 11.93 -19.29 -21.14
C LEU A 539 10.55 -19.02 -21.77
N SER A 540 9.90 -20.04 -22.31
CA SER A 540 8.43 -20.12 -22.43
C SER A 540 7.75 -20.29 -21.06
N VAL A 541 8.28 -19.62 -20.03
CA VAL A 541 7.62 -19.37 -18.75
C VAL A 541 6.66 -18.20 -18.99
N PRO A 542 5.42 -18.27 -18.50
CA PRO A 542 4.32 -17.40 -18.95
C PRO A 542 4.63 -15.94 -18.63
N SER A 543 4.62 -15.07 -19.67
CA SER A 543 4.71 -13.61 -19.61
C SER A 543 5.87 -13.02 -18.78
N THR A 544 6.70 -12.18 -19.38
CA THR A 544 7.64 -11.34 -18.60
C THR A 544 6.87 -10.59 -17.49
N PRO A 545 7.48 -10.22 -16.35
CA PRO A 545 6.78 -9.48 -15.29
C PRO A 545 6.05 -8.23 -15.81
N LEU A 546 6.63 -7.58 -16.82
CA LEU A 546 6.03 -6.48 -17.56
C LEU A 546 4.78 -6.93 -18.35
N GLY A 547 4.82 -8.09 -19.01
CA GLY A 547 3.69 -8.71 -19.69
C GLY A 547 2.54 -9.14 -18.79
N GLU A 548 2.82 -9.64 -17.59
CA GLU A 548 1.77 -9.89 -16.59
C GLU A 548 1.07 -8.57 -16.20
N MET A 549 1.84 -7.49 -15.99
CA MET A 549 1.29 -6.19 -15.63
C MET A 549 0.49 -5.56 -16.77
N ILE A 550 1.01 -5.59 -17.99
CA ILE A 550 0.31 -5.08 -19.18
C ILE A 550 -0.96 -5.91 -19.44
N SER A 551 -0.90 -7.23 -19.32
CA SER A 551 -2.09 -8.09 -19.44
C SER A 551 -3.14 -7.78 -18.37
N ARG A 552 -2.71 -7.49 -17.13
CA ARG A 552 -3.61 -7.13 -16.03
C ARG A 552 -4.30 -5.78 -16.26
N ILE A 553 -3.59 -4.80 -16.81
CA ILE A 553 -4.12 -3.46 -17.07
C ILE A 553 -5.02 -3.46 -18.30
N THR A 554 -4.59 -4.11 -19.39
CA THR A 554 -5.35 -4.15 -20.65
C THR A 554 -6.45 -5.20 -20.67
N GLY A 555 -6.42 -6.17 -19.74
CA GLY A 555 -7.35 -7.30 -19.70
C GLY A 555 -7.14 -8.33 -20.83
N ARG A 556 -6.04 -8.24 -21.58
CA ARG A 556 -5.70 -9.14 -22.70
C ARG A 556 -4.54 -10.04 -22.31
N GLU A 557 -4.62 -11.34 -22.60
CA GLU A 557 -3.47 -12.23 -22.41
C GLU A 557 -2.41 -11.93 -23.48
N ILE A 558 -1.24 -11.46 -23.05
CA ILE A 558 -0.08 -11.22 -23.92
C ILE A 558 0.97 -12.31 -23.60
N PRO A 559 0.98 -13.42 -24.36
CA PRO A 559 1.84 -14.56 -24.06
C PRO A 559 3.32 -14.31 -24.34
N LYS A 560 3.67 -13.33 -25.18
CA LYS A 560 5.06 -12.97 -25.51
C LYS A 560 5.14 -11.47 -25.81
N LEU A 561 6.08 -10.78 -25.17
CA LEU A 561 6.42 -9.38 -25.44
C LEU A 561 7.78 -9.35 -26.13
N ASP A 562 7.86 -8.69 -27.29
CA ASP A 562 9.13 -8.29 -27.89
C ASP A 562 9.52 -6.88 -27.41
N SER A 563 10.81 -6.65 -27.13
CA SER A 563 11.31 -5.33 -26.72
C SER A 563 11.07 -4.24 -27.78
N SER A 564 10.81 -4.62 -29.04
CA SER A 564 10.50 -3.70 -30.14
C SER A 564 9.01 -3.32 -30.26
N GLU A 565 8.10 -3.99 -29.54
CA GLU A 565 6.66 -3.72 -29.61
C GLU A 565 6.33 -2.31 -29.12
N SER A 566 5.46 -1.62 -29.87
CA SER A 566 4.94 -0.31 -29.55
C SER A 566 3.92 -0.37 -28.41
N LEU A 567 4.13 0.45 -27.38
CA LEU A 567 3.21 0.57 -26.24
C LEU A 567 1.81 1.00 -26.69
N GLU A 568 1.71 1.88 -27.69
CA GLU A 568 0.42 2.47 -28.12
C GLU A 568 -0.21 1.71 -29.29
N GLN A 569 0.57 1.32 -30.29
CA GLN A 569 0.04 0.71 -31.52
C GLN A 569 -0.15 -0.81 -31.38
N ASP A 570 0.85 -1.51 -30.84
CA ASP A 570 0.84 -2.98 -30.77
C ASP A 570 0.14 -3.46 -29.50
N LEU A 571 0.40 -2.80 -28.38
CA LEU A 571 -0.17 -3.15 -27.07
C LEU A 571 -1.46 -2.39 -26.73
N GLY A 572 -1.81 -1.36 -27.52
CA GLY A 572 -3.05 -0.60 -27.35
C GLY A 572 -3.13 0.19 -26.03
N LEU A 573 -2.00 0.50 -25.38
CA LEU A 573 -2.00 1.21 -24.11
C LEU A 573 -2.38 2.68 -24.33
N SER A 574 -3.51 3.09 -23.76
CA SER A 574 -3.88 4.50 -23.70
C SER A 574 -2.91 5.30 -22.83
N SER A 575 -2.94 6.63 -22.92
CA SER A 575 -2.13 7.49 -22.04
C SER A 575 -2.44 7.27 -20.54
N LEU A 576 -3.59 6.68 -20.19
CA LEU A 576 -3.97 6.33 -18.83
C LEU A 576 -3.50 4.93 -18.43
N ASP A 577 -3.60 3.94 -19.32
CA ASP A 577 -3.05 2.59 -19.10
C ASP A 577 -1.54 2.68 -18.87
N ARG A 578 -0.90 3.62 -19.54
CA ARG A 578 0.49 4.03 -19.31
C ARG A 578 0.75 4.53 -17.89
N VAL A 579 -0.15 5.32 -17.32
CA VAL A 579 -0.03 5.80 -15.92
C VAL A 579 -0.27 4.67 -14.93
N GLU A 580 -1.23 3.78 -15.19
CA GLU A 580 -1.45 2.60 -14.37
C GLU A 580 -0.27 1.64 -14.43
N LEU A 581 0.34 1.48 -15.61
CA LEU A 581 1.56 0.71 -15.83
C LEU A 581 2.73 1.30 -15.06
N ILE A 582 2.96 2.62 -15.11
CA ILE A 582 3.97 3.27 -14.26
C ILE A 582 3.73 2.92 -12.79
N SER A 583 2.49 3.01 -12.30
CA SER A 583 2.21 2.71 -10.89
C SER A 583 2.47 1.25 -10.55
N ALA A 584 2.04 0.31 -11.40
CA ALA A 584 2.26 -1.11 -11.20
C ALA A 584 3.77 -1.44 -11.21
N LEU A 585 4.54 -0.79 -12.09
CA LEU A 585 5.99 -0.91 -12.16
C LEU A 585 6.67 -0.33 -10.92
N GLU A 586 6.34 0.90 -10.51
CA GLU A 586 6.87 1.52 -9.29
C GLU A 586 6.54 0.68 -8.05
N ASP A 587 5.34 0.09 -7.97
CA ASP A 587 4.93 -0.75 -6.84
C ASP A 587 5.64 -2.11 -6.83
N ARG A 588 5.80 -2.74 -8.00
CA ARG A 588 6.43 -4.07 -8.14
C ARG A 588 7.94 -4.00 -7.92
N PHE A 589 8.61 -3.05 -8.57
CA PHE A 589 10.06 -2.88 -8.50
C PHE A 589 10.50 -2.01 -7.32
N GLN A 590 9.56 -1.34 -6.63
CA GLN A 590 9.83 -0.41 -5.53
C GLN A 590 10.79 0.73 -5.94
N THR A 591 10.76 1.10 -7.22
CA THR A 591 11.56 2.17 -7.83
C THR A 591 10.68 3.37 -8.18
N GLU A 592 11.30 4.52 -8.43
CA GLU A 592 10.62 5.70 -8.94
C GLU A 592 10.94 5.83 -10.44
N ILE A 593 9.91 5.95 -11.27
CA ILE A 593 10.05 6.08 -12.72
C ILE A 593 9.69 7.52 -13.11
N SER A 594 10.53 8.16 -13.93
CA SER A 594 10.26 9.51 -14.40
C SER A 594 9.12 9.49 -15.42
N GLU A 595 7.99 10.14 -15.10
CA GLU A 595 6.85 10.27 -16.01
C GLU A 595 7.22 10.97 -17.33
N ASN A 596 8.18 11.91 -17.30
CA ASN A 596 8.64 12.60 -18.52
C ASN A 596 9.41 11.65 -19.45
N GLN A 597 10.26 10.79 -18.87
CA GLN A 597 10.98 9.76 -19.63
C GLN A 597 10.00 8.71 -20.13
N PHE A 598 9.09 8.24 -19.27
CA PHE A 598 8.08 7.26 -19.64
C PHE A 598 7.14 7.76 -20.73
N SER A 599 6.75 9.04 -20.72
CA SER A 599 5.93 9.62 -21.79
C SER A 599 6.66 9.66 -23.14
N ALA A 600 7.99 9.71 -23.13
CA ALA A 600 8.83 9.66 -24.33
C ALA A 600 9.13 8.22 -24.78
N ALA A 601 8.99 7.22 -23.90
CA ALA A 601 9.09 5.81 -24.29
C ALA A 601 7.99 5.46 -25.29
N THR A 602 8.36 4.80 -26.38
CA THR A 602 7.41 4.31 -27.39
C THR A 602 7.38 2.80 -27.45
N THR A 603 8.43 2.13 -26.98
CA THR A 603 8.59 0.67 -27.05
C THR A 603 8.66 0.01 -25.67
N VAL A 604 8.43 -1.31 -25.62
CA VAL A 604 8.63 -2.14 -24.43
C VAL A 604 10.08 -2.06 -23.92
N GLY A 605 11.06 -2.07 -24.83
CA GLY A 605 12.49 -1.98 -24.49
C GLY A 605 12.89 -0.67 -23.82
N ASP A 606 12.26 0.46 -24.20
CA ASP A 606 12.47 1.75 -23.53
C ASP A 606 12.03 1.69 -22.06
N VAL A 607 10.90 1.01 -21.79
CA VAL A 607 10.37 0.84 -20.43
C VAL A 607 11.26 -0.09 -19.61
N GLU A 608 11.75 -1.19 -20.20
CA GLU A 608 12.71 -2.09 -19.55
C GLU A 608 14.01 -1.35 -19.18
N GLN A 609 14.51 -0.49 -20.06
CA GLN A 609 15.68 0.35 -19.78
C GLN A 609 15.43 1.36 -18.66
N MET A 610 14.22 1.91 -18.56
CA MET A 610 13.85 2.83 -17.48
C MET A 610 13.73 2.15 -16.11
N ILE A 611 13.31 0.88 -16.07
CA ILE A 611 13.30 0.09 -14.83
C ILE A 611 14.75 -0.19 -14.38
N ARG A 612 15.66 -0.39 -15.33
CA ARG A 612 17.10 -0.63 -15.09
C ARG A 612 17.86 0.61 -14.63
N GLN A 613 17.45 1.79 -15.07
CA GLN A 613 18.16 3.04 -14.76
C GLN A 613 17.57 3.74 -13.53
N PRO A 614 18.41 4.24 -12.59
CA PRO A 614 17.93 5.05 -11.48
C PRO A 614 17.18 6.30 -11.99
N GLY A 615 15.89 6.41 -11.66
CA GLY A 615 15.02 7.48 -12.13
C GLY A 615 15.52 8.89 -11.76
N ALA A 616 15.49 9.79 -12.73
CA ALA A 616 15.73 11.22 -12.52
C ALA A 616 14.63 11.86 -11.67
N ALA A 617 15.00 12.88 -10.87
CA ALA A 617 14.13 13.54 -9.90
C ALA A 617 12.81 14.08 -10.50
N ARG A 618 11.68 13.76 -9.86
CA ARG A 618 10.34 14.32 -10.20
C ARG A 618 10.36 15.85 -10.26
N SER A 619 9.61 16.42 -11.20
CA SER A 619 9.23 17.84 -11.21
C SER A 619 8.37 18.15 -9.97
N ARG A 620 8.93 18.89 -9.01
CA ARG A 620 8.27 19.15 -7.72
C ARG A 620 7.22 20.26 -7.85
N TYR A 621 5.94 19.90 -7.94
CA TYR A 621 4.83 20.84 -7.92
C TYR A 621 4.42 21.27 -6.50
N PRO A 622 3.93 22.51 -6.30
CA PRO A 622 3.53 22.99 -4.97
C PRO A 622 2.10 22.54 -4.60
N TYR A 623 1.98 21.89 -3.44
CA TYR A 623 0.70 21.47 -2.83
C TYR A 623 0.51 22.05 -1.42
N PRO A 624 0.07 23.31 -1.30
CA PRO A 624 0.16 24.10 -0.08
C PRO A 624 -0.97 23.81 0.93
N ARG A 625 -0.82 22.74 1.71
CA ARG A 625 -1.79 22.36 2.77
C ARG A 625 -2.02 23.43 3.83
N TRP A 626 -1.06 24.32 4.04
CA TRP A 626 -1.18 25.43 5.00
C TRP A 626 -2.32 26.40 4.62
N ALA A 627 -2.68 26.49 3.33
CA ALA A 627 -3.76 27.33 2.82
C ALA A 627 -5.15 26.90 3.32
N GLN A 628 -5.26 25.65 3.78
CA GLN A 628 -6.49 25.05 4.29
C GLN A 628 -6.56 25.05 5.82
N ARG A 629 -5.53 25.54 6.52
CA ARG A 629 -5.53 25.69 7.98
C ARG A 629 -6.35 26.91 8.40
N TRP A 630 -6.82 26.90 9.64
CA TRP A 630 -7.71 27.94 10.18
C TRP A 630 -7.21 29.39 10.02
N PRO A 631 -5.91 29.74 10.16
CA PRO A 631 -5.48 31.13 10.02
C PRO A 631 -5.57 31.62 8.57
N ALA A 632 -5.18 30.77 7.62
CA ALA A 632 -5.26 31.06 6.20
C ALA A 632 -6.72 31.13 5.73
N GLN A 633 -7.59 30.27 6.27
CA GLN A 633 -9.02 30.32 5.99
C GLN A 633 -9.65 31.62 6.50
N LEU A 634 -9.35 32.04 7.73
CA LEU A 634 -9.85 33.29 8.29
C LEU A 634 -9.40 34.48 7.44
N PHE A 635 -8.10 34.56 7.14
CA PHE A 635 -7.55 35.58 6.25
C PHE A 635 -8.26 35.61 4.90
N ARG A 636 -8.46 34.45 4.28
CA ARG A 636 -9.16 34.31 2.99
C ARG A 636 -10.58 34.86 3.05
N VAL A 637 -11.35 34.49 4.08
CA VAL A 637 -12.73 34.94 4.26
C VAL A 637 -12.77 36.45 4.43
N THR A 638 -11.89 37.01 5.27
CA THR A 638 -11.79 38.46 5.49
C THR A 638 -11.45 39.21 4.21
N ILE A 639 -10.39 38.81 3.51
CA ILE A 639 -9.98 39.43 2.25
C ILE A 639 -11.05 39.30 1.18
N TYR A 640 -11.76 38.17 1.14
CA TYR A 640 -12.85 37.99 0.19
C TYR A 640 -13.95 39.04 0.37
N TYR A 641 -14.44 39.25 1.59
CA TYR A 641 -15.53 40.20 1.83
C TYR A 641 -15.09 41.66 1.76
N LEU A 642 -13.84 41.97 2.13
CA LEU A 642 -13.32 43.34 2.09
C LEU A 642 -12.88 43.79 0.70
N LEU A 643 -12.32 42.89 -0.11
CA LEU A 643 -11.68 43.24 -1.38
C LEU A 643 -12.31 42.52 -2.58
N VAL A 644 -12.34 41.18 -2.57
CA VAL A 644 -12.71 40.40 -3.76
C VAL A 644 -14.19 40.56 -4.13
N TRP A 645 -15.09 40.51 -3.14
CA TRP A 645 -16.53 40.64 -3.35
C TRP A 645 -16.91 42.04 -3.85
N PRO A 646 -16.51 43.15 -3.20
CA PRO A 646 -16.75 44.49 -3.73
C PRO A 646 -16.17 44.69 -5.12
N ALA A 647 -14.94 44.24 -5.37
CA ALA A 647 -14.32 44.33 -6.70
C ALA A 647 -15.12 43.55 -7.76
N THR A 648 -15.63 42.37 -7.43
CA THR A 648 -16.46 41.58 -8.36
C THR A 648 -17.77 42.29 -8.67
N LEU A 649 -18.41 42.92 -7.67
CA LEU A 649 -19.65 43.69 -7.87
C LEU A 649 -19.42 44.94 -8.73
N LEU A 650 -18.29 45.63 -8.54
CA LEU A 650 -17.89 46.77 -9.35
C LEU A 650 -17.62 46.39 -10.80
N LEU A 651 -16.97 45.24 -11.05
CA LEU A 651 -16.71 44.73 -12.39
C LEU A 651 -17.99 44.31 -13.12
N GLY A 652 -19.00 43.85 -12.39
CA GLY A 652 -20.35 43.59 -12.92
C GLY A 652 -21.13 42.60 -12.07
N TYR A 653 -22.35 42.96 -11.66
CA TYR A 653 -23.20 42.08 -10.86
C TYR A 653 -23.66 40.85 -11.69
N PRO A 654 -23.29 39.61 -11.31
CA PRO A 654 -23.64 38.43 -12.09
C PRO A 654 -25.09 38.01 -11.86
N ALA A 655 -25.82 37.69 -12.93
CA ALA A 655 -27.12 37.02 -12.83
C ALA A 655 -26.89 35.51 -12.61
N VAL A 656 -27.37 34.98 -11.49
CA VAL A 656 -27.18 33.56 -11.11
C VAL A 656 -28.48 32.79 -11.30
N ARG A 657 -28.46 31.69 -12.06
CA ARG A 657 -29.59 30.74 -12.20
C ARG A 657 -29.17 29.34 -11.74
N GLY A 658 -30.12 28.54 -11.24
CA GLY A 658 -29.84 27.17 -10.78
C GLY A 658 -29.28 27.09 -9.35
N LYS A 659 -29.39 28.15 -8.54
CA LYS A 659 -28.90 28.17 -7.15
C LYS A 659 -29.67 27.19 -6.26
N GLU A 660 -30.92 26.94 -6.61
CA GLU A 660 -31.82 25.93 -6.06
C GLU A 660 -31.24 24.51 -6.17
N ASN A 661 -30.47 24.20 -7.20
CA ASN A 661 -29.84 22.88 -7.41
C ASN A 661 -28.79 22.56 -6.33
N LEU A 662 -28.30 23.58 -5.63
CA LEU A 662 -27.41 23.40 -4.50
C LEU A 662 -28.16 23.19 -3.19
N ARG A 663 -29.48 23.46 -3.09
CA ARG A 663 -30.23 23.25 -1.85
C ARG A 663 -30.29 21.76 -1.51
N GLY A 664 -30.14 21.40 -0.23
CA GLY A 664 -30.15 19.99 0.21
C GLY A 664 -28.84 19.22 -0.01
N VAL A 665 -28.00 19.62 -0.97
CA VAL A 665 -26.70 18.95 -1.21
C VAL A 665 -25.74 19.20 -0.03
N ARG A 666 -25.19 18.13 0.55
CA ARG A 666 -24.20 18.16 1.65
C ARG A 666 -22.88 17.53 1.20
N GLY A 667 -21.79 17.99 1.80
CA GLY A 667 -20.44 17.47 1.55
C GLY A 667 -19.63 18.27 0.52
N PRO A 668 -18.37 17.88 0.29
CA PRO A 668 -17.53 18.47 -0.74
C PRO A 668 -18.07 18.10 -2.13
N LEU A 669 -17.93 19.05 -3.07
CA LEU A 669 -18.43 18.92 -4.45
C LEU A 669 -17.28 19.09 -5.44
N LEU A 670 -17.42 18.53 -6.63
CA LEU A 670 -16.54 18.80 -7.76
C LEU A 670 -17.23 19.80 -8.71
N PHE A 671 -16.78 21.04 -8.72
CA PHE A 671 -17.27 22.06 -9.63
C PHE A 671 -16.48 22.02 -10.93
N ALA A 672 -17.15 21.62 -12.02
CA ALA A 672 -16.60 21.69 -13.37
C ALA A 672 -17.03 23.02 -14.00
N ILE A 673 -16.07 23.89 -14.33
CA ILE A 673 -16.32 25.27 -14.74
C ILE A 673 -15.69 25.53 -16.11
N ASN A 674 -16.41 26.14 -17.05
CA ASN A 674 -15.81 26.58 -18.30
C ASN A 674 -14.80 27.72 -18.08
N HIS A 675 -13.75 27.79 -18.89
CA HIS A 675 -12.65 28.73 -18.66
C HIS A 675 -12.65 29.87 -19.69
N VAL A 676 -13.14 31.03 -19.27
CA VAL A 676 -13.33 32.20 -20.14
C VAL A 676 -12.24 33.25 -19.94
N THR A 677 -11.91 33.55 -18.68
CA THR A 677 -10.97 34.60 -18.29
C THR A 677 -10.14 34.22 -17.05
N PRO A 678 -9.02 34.92 -16.77
CA PRO A 678 -8.27 34.71 -15.53
C PRO A 678 -9.04 35.04 -14.23
N ILE A 679 -10.18 35.74 -14.33
CA ILE A 679 -10.96 36.22 -13.18
C ILE A 679 -12.25 35.41 -12.93
N ASP A 680 -12.48 34.33 -13.68
CA ASP A 680 -13.69 33.50 -13.61
C ASP A 680 -14.04 33.08 -12.19
N ILE A 681 -13.03 32.74 -11.38
CA ILE A 681 -13.23 32.27 -10.01
C ILE A 681 -13.86 33.32 -9.09
N GLY A 682 -13.63 34.62 -9.32
CA GLY A 682 -14.24 35.69 -8.53
C GLY A 682 -15.76 35.68 -8.68
N PHE A 683 -16.23 35.55 -9.93
CA PHE A 683 -17.64 35.44 -10.27
C PHE A 683 -18.27 34.14 -9.75
N VAL A 684 -17.57 33.01 -9.87
CA VAL A 684 -18.05 31.73 -9.31
C VAL A 684 -18.18 31.80 -7.79
N LEU A 685 -17.19 32.34 -7.09
CA LEU A 685 -17.26 32.55 -5.64
C LEU A 685 -18.48 33.42 -5.30
N ALA A 686 -18.75 34.46 -6.08
CA ALA A 686 -19.90 35.33 -5.90
C ALA A 686 -21.26 34.60 -6.05
N ALA A 687 -21.35 33.62 -6.96
CA ALA A 687 -22.56 32.81 -7.15
C ALA A 687 -22.76 31.73 -6.07
N LEU A 688 -21.67 31.17 -5.53
CA LEU A 688 -21.74 30.05 -4.60
C LEU A 688 -22.26 30.46 -3.21
N PRO A 689 -23.07 29.61 -2.54
CA PRO A 689 -23.40 29.76 -1.13
C PRO A 689 -22.17 29.79 -0.21
N ALA A 690 -22.25 30.51 0.91
CA ALA A 690 -21.14 30.71 1.86
C ALA A 690 -20.42 29.40 2.26
N ARG A 691 -21.19 28.33 2.51
CA ARG A 691 -20.67 27.00 2.89
C ARG A 691 -19.69 26.40 1.88
N PHE A 692 -19.89 26.63 0.58
CA PHE A 692 -18.99 26.14 -0.47
C PHE A 692 -17.92 27.17 -0.81
N ARG A 693 -18.30 28.45 -0.84
CA ARG A 693 -17.41 29.59 -1.09
C ARG A 693 -16.20 29.64 -0.15
N HIS A 694 -16.42 29.44 1.15
CA HIS A 694 -15.34 29.53 2.15
C HIS A 694 -14.42 28.30 2.15
N ARG A 695 -14.90 27.19 1.58
CA ARG A 695 -14.25 25.89 1.51
C ARG A 695 -14.13 25.40 0.07
N LEU A 696 -13.53 26.24 -0.78
CA LEU A 696 -13.22 25.89 -2.17
C LEU A 696 -11.71 25.74 -2.35
N ALA A 697 -11.26 24.71 -3.06
CA ALA A 697 -9.89 24.50 -3.51
C ALA A 697 -9.86 24.55 -5.04
N VAL A 698 -9.00 25.39 -5.62
CA VAL A 698 -9.08 25.73 -7.05
C VAL A 698 -7.87 25.16 -7.79
N ALA A 699 -8.11 24.32 -8.78
CA ALA A 699 -7.05 23.82 -9.64
C ALA A 699 -6.54 24.93 -10.57
N MET A 700 -5.22 25.12 -10.60
CA MET A 700 -4.55 26.12 -11.43
C MET A 700 -3.36 25.49 -12.14
N ILE A 701 -3.04 26.01 -13.33
CA ILE A 701 -1.93 25.52 -14.17
C ILE A 701 -0.65 25.35 -13.34
N GLY A 702 -0.20 24.09 -13.20
CA GLY A 702 0.87 23.70 -12.29
C GLY A 702 2.20 24.39 -12.58
N GLU A 703 2.55 24.55 -13.86
CA GLU A 703 3.79 25.17 -14.31
C GLU A 703 3.86 26.66 -13.92
N ARG A 704 2.72 27.35 -13.92
CA ARG A 704 2.63 28.75 -13.48
C ARG A 704 2.85 28.86 -11.97
N LEU A 705 2.19 28.00 -11.21
CA LEU A 705 2.36 27.90 -9.75
C LEU A 705 3.80 27.55 -9.35
N GLN A 706 4.43 26.62 -10.08
CA GLN A 706 5.80 26.21 -9.87
C GLN A 706 6.78 27.35 -10.13
N LYS A 707 6.66 28.06 -11.26
CA LYS A 707 7.48 29.25 -11.58
C LYS A 707 7.34 30.35 -10.52
N MET A 708 6.15 30.55 -9.96
CA MET A 708 5.96 31.53 -8.88
C MET A 708 6.65 31.10 -7.58
N ARG A 709 6.63 29.79 -7.25
CA ARG A 709 7.24 29.26 -6.01
C ARG A 709 8.76 29.14 -6.10
N TYR A 710 9.24 28.64 -7.23
CA TYR A 710 10.63 28.34 -7.55
C TYR A 710 11.02 29.07 -8.84
N PRO A 711 11.20 30.40 -8.75
CA PRO A 711 11.53 31.18 -9.92
C PRO A 711 12.93 30.82 -10.45
N PRO A 712 13.12 30.72 -11.78
CA PRO A 712 14.39 30.30 -12.36
C PRO A 712 15.55 31.23 -11.97
N PRO A 713 16.77 30.71 -11.90
CA PRO A 713 17.97 31.44 -11.46
C PRO A 713 18.36 32.61 -12.40
N GLU A 714 17.70 32.77 -13.53
CA GLU A 714 17.87 33.90 -14.46
C GLU A 714 17.07 35.15 -14.05
N VAL A 715 16.06 35.01 -13.18
CA VAL A 715 15.19 36.14 -12.78
C VAL A 715 15.90 37.05 -11.77
N LYS A 716 15.78 38.38 -11.87
CA LYS A 716 16.36 39.33 -10.88
C LYS A 716 15.82 39.09 -9.46
N TRP A 717 16.64 39.30 -8.42
CA TRP A 717 16.28 38.99 -7.02
C TRP A 717 14.96 39.62 -6.55
N LEU A 718 14.73 40.91 -6.82
CA LEU A 718 13.47 41.62 -6.47
C LEU A 718 12.24 40.96 -7.12
N ALA A 719 12.34 40.62 -8.41
CA ALA A 719 11.27 39.94 -9.13
C ALA A 719 11.02 38.52 -8.59
N ARG A 720 12.06 37.81 -8.13
CA ARG A 720 11.89 36.51 -7.45
C ARG A 720 11.11 36.64 -6.15
N GLN A 721 11.36 37.69 -5.36
CA GLN A 721 10.60 37.91 -4.12
C GLN A 721 9.14 38.23 -4.42
N TRP A 722 8.87 39.11 -5.40
CA TRP A 722 7.51 39.40 -5.84
C TRP A 722 6.76 38.16 -6.33
N GLN A 723 7.42 37.27 -7.07
CA GLN A 723 6.81 36.01 -7.52
C GLN A 723 6.48 35.07 -6.36
N LYS A 724 7.36 34.97 -5.36
CA LYS A 724 7.11 34.18 -4.12
C LYS A 724 6.00 34.76 -3.26
N ILE A 725 5.94 36.09 -3.14
CA ILE A 725 4.86 36.80 -2.46
C ILE A 725 3.54 36.58 -3.21
N GLY A 726 3.56 36.70 -4.55
CA GLY A 726 2.42 36.39 -5.40
C GLY A 726 1.93 34.96 -5.22
N PHE A 727 2.85 33.99 -5.13
CA PHE A 727 2.51 32.59 -4.83
C PHE A 727 1.76 32.49 -3.50
N ALA A 728 2.30 33.09 -2.44
CA ALA A 728 1.70 33.07 -1.11
C ALA A 728 0.32 33.74 -1.09
N LEU A 729 0.18 34.91 -1.72
CA LEU A 729 -1.07 35.65 -1.80
C LEU A 729 -2.15 34.89 -2.57
N VAL A 730 -1.86 34.44 -3.79
CA VAL A 730 -2.85 33.71 -4.61
C VAL A 730 -3.26 32.41 -3.92
N THR A 731 -2.31 31.72 -3.30
CA THR A 731 -2.58 30.50 -2.52
C THR A 731 -3.42 30.79 -1.28
N ALA A 732 -3.13 31.85 -0.53
CA ALA A 732 -3.90 32.20 0.66
C ALA A 732 -5.33 32.65 0.30
N ILE A 733 -5.48 33.51 -0.72
CA ILE A 733 -6.75 34.12 -1.12
C ILE A 733 -7.67 33.14 -1.87
N PHE A 734 -7.12 32.32 -2.77
CA PHE A 734 -7.94 31.45 -3.64
C PHE A 734 -7.77 29.95 -3.36
N ASN A 735 -6.93 29.56 -2.40
CA ASN A 735 -6.65 28.15 -2.07
C ASN A 735 -6.32 27.33 -3.32
N VAL A 736 -5.41 27.88 -4.15
CA VAL A 736 -5.02 27.22 -5.41
C VAL A 736 -4.07 26.06 -5.18
N PHE A 737 -4.16 25.06 -6.04
CA PHE A 737 -3.20 23.97 -6.11
C PHE A 737 -2.82 23.66 -7.55
N ALA A 738 -1.65 23.06 -7.73
CA ALA A 738 -1.11 22.76 -9.04
C ALA A 738 -1.91 21.63 -9.71
N LEU A 739 -2.40 21.88 -10.92
CA LEU A 739 -2.86 20.86 -11.87
C LEU A 739 -1.97 20.96 -13.11
N PRO A 740 -0.98 20.07 -13.25
CA PRO A 740 -0.05 20.08 -14.38
C PRO A 740 -0.75 19.83 -15.72
N LYS A 741 -0.11 20.21 -16.83
CA LYS A 741 -0.65 19.96 -18.18
C LYS A 741 -0.12 18.70 -18.86
N MET A 742 1.06 18.24 -18.45
CA MET A 742 1.81 17.17 -19.11
C MET A 742 2.11 15.99 -18.17
N THR A 743 2.63 16.24 -16.96
CA THR A 743 3.05 15.20 -15.99
C THR A 743 2.76 15.60 -14.54
N GLY A 744 2.48 14.63 -13.65
CA GLY A 744 2.20 14.85 -12.22
C GLY A 744 0.71 14.97 -11.84
N PHE A 745 -0.20 14.49 -12.69
CA PHE A 745 -1.65 14.51 -12.43
C PHE A 745 -2.05 13.74 -11.16
N ARG A 746 -1.35 12.64 -10.86
CA ARG A 746 -1.61 11.80 -9.69
C ARG A 746 -1.50 12.59 -8.39
N GLU A 747 -0.43 13.36 -8.21
CA GLU A 747 -0.22 14.15 -6.99
C GLU A 747 -1.28 15.26 -6.85
N SER A 748 -1.70 15.84 -7.97
CA SER A 748 -2.76 16.85 -8.02
C SER A 748 -4.11 16.27 -7.62
N PHE A 749 -4.48 15.10 -8.16
CA PHE A 749 -5.73 14.42 -7.85
C PHE A 749 -5.74 13.86 -6.43
N GLN A 750 -4.61 13.35 -5.93
CA GLN A 750 -4.44 13.02 -4.52
C GLN A 750 -4.68 14.25 -3.63
N TYR A 751 -4.09 15.41 -3.97
CA TYR A 751 -4.32 16.64 -3.21
C TYR A 751 -5.78 17.11 -3.25
N ALA A 752 -6.44 16.96 -4.41
CA ALA A 752 -7.87 17.24 -4.54
C ALA A 752 -8.71 16.32 -3.63
N GLY A 753 -8.39 15.04 -3.58
CA GLY A 753 -9.01 14.06 -2.67
C GLY A 753 -8.80 14.38 -1.19
N GLU A 754 -7.56 14.69 -0.81
CA GLU A 754 -7.24 15.15 0.56
C GLU A 754 -7.97 16.46 0.92
N SER A 755 -8.14 17.37 -0.04
CA SER A 755 -8.90 18.60 0.17
C SER A 755 -10.37 18.29 0.43
N ALA A 756 -10.93 17.36 -0.36
CA ALA A 756 -12.29 16.86 -0.16
C ALA A 756 -12.47 16.16 1.19
N ASP A 757 -11.47 15.40 1.66
CA ASP A 757 -11.47 14.80 3.01
C ASP A 757 -11.47 15.84 4.12
N ARG A 758 -10.86 17.01 3.90
CA ARG A 758 -10.92 18.15 4.85
C ARG A 758 -12.22 18.96 4.70
N GLY A 759 -13.14 18.52 3.85
CA GLY A 759 -14.43 19.17 3.60
C GLY A 759 -14.35 20.36 2.64
N TYR A 760 -13.31 20.45 1.81
CA TYR A 760 -13.23 21.43 0.73
C TYR A 760 -13.83 20.89 -0.56
N SER A 761 -14.66 21.68 -1.22
CA SER A 761 -15.06 21.42 -2.60
C SER A 761 -13.90 21.73 -3.54
N VAL A 762 -13.81 21.03 -4.66
CA VAL A 762 -12.74 21.19 -5.65
C VAL A 762 -13.32 21.86 -6.89
N ALA A 763 -12.68 22.91 -7.36
CA ALA A 763 -13.02 23.58 -8.62
C ALA A 763 -11.96 23.29 -9.67
N VAL A 764 -12.41 22.87 -10.85
CA VAL A 764 -11.56 22.51 -11.98
C VAL A 764 -12.09 23.12 -13.26
N PHE A 765 -11.17 23.44 -14.16
CA PHE A 765 -11.45 23.98 -15.50
C PHE A 765 -11.18 22.88 -16.54
N PRO A 766 -12.21 22.13 -16.98
CA PRO A 766 -12.02 20.89 -17.74
C PRO A 766 -11.35 21.08 -19.11
N GLU A 767 -11.45 22.28 -19.70
CA GLU A 767 -10.86 22.65 -20.99
C GLU A 767 -9.32 22.74 -20.93
N GLY A 768 -8.75 23.06 -19.75
CA GLY A 768 -7.31 23.22 -19.54
C GLY A 768 -6.65 24.42 -20.26
N GLN A 769 -7.42 25.16 -21.05
CA GLN A 769 -7.04 26.40 -21.73
C GLN A 769 -8.19 27.41 -21.66
N LEU A 770 -7.90 28.69 -21.90
CA LEU A 770 -8.92 29.71 -22.05
C LEU A 770 -9.62 29.53 -23.40
N THR A 771 -10.94 29.69 -23.43
CA THR A 771 -11.71 29.74 -24.69
C THR A 771 -11.15 30.82 -25.63
N ARG A 772 -11.12 30.50 -26.93
CA ARG A 772 -10.63 31.39 -27.99
C ARG A 772 -11.75 32.12 -28.73
N ASP A 773 -12.90 31.47 -28.83
CA ASP A 773 -14.07 31.90 -29.63
C ASP A 773 -15.33 32.08 -28.78
N GLY A 774 -15.23 31.93 -27.45
CA GLY A 774 -16.34 32.04 -26.52
C GLY A 774 -17.25 30.80 -26.49
N LYS A 775 -16.94 29.75 -27.26
CA LYS A 775 -17.61 28.46 -27.19
C LYS A 775 -16.93 27.54 -26.17
N LEU A 776 -17.67 26.53 -25.73
CA LEU A 776 -17.17 25.46 -24.86
C LEU A 776 -16.16 24.60 -25.64
N GLY A 777 -14.92 24.54 -25.17
CA GLY A 777 -13.91 23.62 -25.71
C GLY A 777 -14.16 22.16 -25.35
N GLU A 778 -13.32 21.27 -25.87
CA GLU A 778 -13.34 19.86 -25.50
C GLU A 778 -12.88 19.65 -24.05
N PHE A 779 -13.58 18.75 -23.35
CA PHE A 779 -13.26 18.43 -21.96
C PHE A 779 -12.21 17.32 -21.93
N ARG A 780 -11.13 17.55 -21.18
CA ARG A 780 -10.06 16.56 -21.06
C ARG A 780 -10.52 15.37 -20.23
N LYS A 781 -10.12 14.15 -20.62
CA LYS A 781 -10.41 12.87 -19.92
C LYS A 781 -10.13 12.91 -18.41
N GLY A 782 -9.16 13.71 -17.98
CA GLY A 782 -8.80 13.87 -16.56
C GLY A 782 -9.96 14.34 -15.67
N ILE A 783 -10.95 15.09 -16.18
CA ILE A 783 -12.15 15.43 -15.40
C ILE A 783 -12.99 14.20 -15.07
N GLY A 784 -13.12 13.27 -16.02
CA GLY A 784 -13.88 12.04 -15.83
C GLY A 784 -13.22 11.12 -14.83
N LEU A 785 -11.89 11.00 -14.88
CA LEU A 785 -11.13 10.23 -13.90
C LEU A 785 -11.22 10.84 -12.50
N LEU A 786 -11.11 12.16 -12.39
CA LEU A 786 -11.26 12.86 -11.13
C LEU A 786 -12.67 12.70 -10.56
N ALA A 787 -13.70 12.78 -11.40
CA ALA A 787 -15.10 12.59 -11.03
C ALA A 787 -15.38 11.17 -10.52
N SER A 788 -14.96 10.13 -11.25
CA SER A 788 -15.19 8.73 -10.85
C SER A 788 -14.41 8.35 -9.58
N ARG A 789 -13.14 8.78 -9.47
CA ARG A 789 -12.25 8.39 -8.35
C ARG A 789 -12.39 9.26 -7.10
N LEU A 790 -12.88 10.50 -7.19
CA LEU A 790 -13.22 11.30 -6.00
C LEU A 790 -14.53 10.84 -5.35
N ASN A 791 -15.43 10.22 -6.12
CA ASN A 791 -16.74 9.77 -5.66
C ASN A 791 -17.53 10.86 -4.92
N VAL A 792 -17.52 12.09 -5.46
CA VAL A 792 -18.31 13.23 -4.99
C VAL A 792 -19.26 13.70 -6.10
N PRO A 793 -20.39 14.35 -5.77
CA PRO A 793 -21.23 14.94 -6.80
C PRO A 793 -20.47 15.97 -7.62
N VAL A 794 -20.59 15.86 -8.94
CA VAL A 794 -20.09 16.81 -9.94
C VAL A 794 -21.18 17.80 -10.28
N ILE A 795 -20.85 19.08 -10.31
CA ILE A 795 -21.77 20.16 -10.68
C ILE A 795 -21.16 20.94 -11.84
N PRO A 796 -21.77 20.90 -13.03
CA PRO A 796 -21.37 21.75 -14.13
C PRO A 796 -21.81 23.19 -13.85
N ILE A 797 -20.88 24.14 -14.02
CA ILE A 797 -21.12 25.57 -13.94
C ILE A 797 -20.71 26.20 -15.26
N ARG A 798 -21.65 26.90 -15.90
CA ARG A 798 -21.41 27.66 -17.12
C ARG A 798 -21.41 29.15 -16.84
N ILE A 799 -20.41 29.82 -17.39
CA ILE A 799 -20.21 31.26 -17.33
C ILE A 799 -20.38 31.82 -18.74
N ASP A 800 -21.37 32.69 -18.92
CA ASP A 800 -21.63 33.40 -20.18
C ASP A 800 -21.42 34.92 -20.03
N GLY A 801 -21.19 35.60 -21.15
CA GLY A 801 -21.08 37.06 -21.24
C GLY A 801 -19.69 37.63 -20.97
N LEU A 802 -18.83 36.90 -20.24
CA LEU A 802 -17.45 37.31 -19.94
C LEU A 802 -16.52 37.38 -21.17
N PHE A 803 -16.75 36.52 -22.18
CA PHE A 803 -15.96 36.55 -23.42
C PHE A 803 -16.20 37.84 -24.21
N LYS A 804 -17.46 38.25 -24.35
CA LYS A 804 -17.86 39.47 -25.06
C LYS A 804 -17.26 40.74 -24.42
N LEU A 805 -17.09 40.74 -23.09
CA LEU A 805 -16.41 41.83 -22.37
C LEU A 805 -14.92 41.88 -22.67
N ARG A 806 -14.28 40.71 -22.68
CA ARG A 806 -12.85 40.57 -23.02
C ARG A 806 -12.57 41.01 -24.45
N GLU A 807 -13.40 40.58 -25.41
CA GLU A 807 -13.31 40.94 -26.82
C GLU A 807 -13.55 42.45 -27.03
N ALA A 808 -14.53 43.02 -26.33
CA ALA A 808 -14.82 44.45 -26.38
C ALA A 808 -13.79 45.35 -25.64
N GLY A 809 -12.77 44.78 -24.99
CA GLY A 809 -11.77 45.51 -24.21
C GLY A 809 -12.34 46.26 -22.99
N LYS A 810 -13.59 45.98 -22.60
CA LYS A 810 -14.29 46.68 -21.51
C LYS A 810 -13.94 46.05 -20.17
N LYS A 811 -13.57 46.90 -19.20
CA LYS A 811 -13.27 46.47 -17.82
C LYS A 811 -14.52 46.30 -16.94
N PHE A 812 -15.65 46.90 -17.34
CA PHE A 812 -16.90 46.92 -16.57
C PHE A 812 -18.07 46.41 -17.40
N ALA A 813 -18.95 45.66 -16.75
CA ALA A 813 -20.16 45.09 -17.34
C ALA A 813 -21.42 45.68 -16.69
N LEU A 814 -22.46 45.93 -17.48
CA LEU A 814 -23.77 46.26 -16.93
C LEU A 814 -24.30 45.07 -16.09
N PRO A 815 -25.01 45.32 -14.97
CA PRO A 815 -25.63 44.26 -14.17
C PRO A 815 -26.42 43.26 -15.02
N GLY A 816 -26.19 41.97 -14.83
CA GLY A 816 -26.88 40.89 -15.57
C GLY A 816 -26.30 40.53 -16.95
N THR A 817 -25.28 41.25 -17.43
CA THR A 817 -24.54 40.88 -18.66
C THR A 817 -23.76 39.58 -18.47
N ILE A 818 -23.22 39.37 -17.27
CA ILE A 818 -22.51 38.15 -16.87
C ILE A 818 -23.54 37.20 -16.28
N ARG A 819 -23.67 35.99 -16.84
CA ARG A 819 -24.61 34.97 -16.37
C ARG A 819 -23.83 33.76 -15.86
N ILE A 820 -24.23 33.26 -14.70
CA ILE A 820 -23.68 32.05 -14.09
C ILE A 820 -24.81 31.05 -13.93
N LEU A 821 -24.71 29.95 -14.65
CA LEU A 821 -25.70 28.89 -14.69
C LEU A 821 -25.15 27.68 -13.94
N ILE A 822 -25.88 27.23 -12.91
CA ILE A 822 -25.47 26.11 -12.05
C ILE A 822 -26.36 24.90 -12.37
N GLY A 823 -25.76 23.81 -12.84
CA GLY A 823 -26.49 22.58 -13.19
C GLY A 823 -26.87 21.72 -11.98
N GLN A 824 -27.57 20.61 -12.28
CA GLN A 824 -27.91 19.60 -11.28
C GLN A 824 -26.67 18.80 -10.84
N PRO A 825 -26.60 18.36 -9.57
CA PRO A 825 -25.53 17.49 -9.11
C PRO A 825 -25.66 16.09 -9.73
N VAL A 826 -24.55 15.56 -10.24
CA VAL A 826 -24.49 14.22 -10.83
C VAL A 826 -23.43 13.39 -10.11
N ARG A 827 -23.73 12.14 -9.80
CA ARG A 827 -22.72 11.18 -9.32
C ARG A 827 -22.43 10.16 -10.41
N TYR A 828 -21.15 9.81 -10.52
CA TYR A 828 -20.68 8.80 -11.45
C TYR A 828 -20.19 7.58 -10.69
N GLU A 829 -20.34 6.42 -11.29
CA GLU A 829 -19.80 5.19 -10.71
C GLU A 829 -18.26 5.19 -10.77
N PRO A 830 -17.57 4.64 -9.76
CA PRO A 830 -16.11 4.59 -9.75
C PRO A 830 -15.47 3.82 -10.93
N THR A 831 -16.23 2.91 -11.54
CA THR A 831 -15.83 2.06 -12.68
C THR A 831 -16.25 2.62 -14.03
N GLY A 832 -16.90 3.79 -14.08
CA GLY A 832 -17.33 4.40 -15.34
C GLY A 832 -16.16 4.87 -16.19
N ASP A 833 -16.32 4.80 -17.51
CA ASP A 833 -15.34 5.27 -18.49
C ASP A 833 -15.10 6.79 -18.33
N PRO A 834 -13.86 7.23 -18.01
CA PRO A 834 -13.52 8.64 -17.88
C PRO A 834 -13.88 9.50 -19.10
N GLU A 835 -13.83 8.95 -20.31
CA GLU A 835 -14.14 9.70 -21.54
C GLU A 835 -15.63 10.01 -21.65
N GLN A 836 -16.45 8.99 -21.42
CA GLN A 836 -17.91 9.13 -21.40
C GLN A 836 -18.35 10.09 -20.28
N ILE A 837 -17.73 10.00 -19.10
CA ILE A 837 -18.02 10.92 -17.99
C ILE A 837 -17.67 12.35 -18.39
N ALA A 838 -16.50 12.59 -18.99
CA ALA A 838 -16.12 13.93 -19.44
C ALA A 838 -17.08 14.49 -20.50
N LEU A 839 -17.52 13.65 -21.44
CA LEU A 839 -18.49 14.01 -22.47
C LEU A 839 -19.88 14.30 -21.89
N ASP A 840 -20.34 13.52 -20.92
CA ASP A 840 -21.61 13.75 -20.23
C ASP A 840 -21.59 15.08 -19.46
N VAL A 841 -20.52 15.36 -18.69
CA VAL A 841 -20.36 16.64 -17.99
C VAL A 841 -20.37 17.82 -18.97
N ARG A 842 -19.71 17.70 -20.13
CA ARG A 842 -19.72 18.73 -21.19
C ARG A 842 -21.12 18.93 -21.77
N THR A 843 -21.82 17.83 -22.07
CA THR A 843 -23.18 17.85 -22.65
C THR A 843 -24.15 18.52 -21.68
N ARG A 844 -24.10 18.15 -20.41
CA ARG A 844 -24.88 18.80 -19.35
C ARG A 844 -24.59 20.28 -19.22
N MET A 845 -23.32 20.68 -19.31
CA MET A 845 -22.95 22.11 -19.27
C MET A 845 -23.43 22.88 -20.50
N THR A 846 -23.44 22.23 -21.67
CA THR A 846 -23.94 22.83 -22.92
C THR A 846 -25.45 23.07 -22.86
N ASN A 847 -26.18 22.19 -22.17
CA ASN A 847 -27.64 22.25 -22.01
C ASN A 847 -28.11 23.19 -20.87
N LEU A 848 -27.19 23.85 -20.15
CA LEU A 848 -27.50 24.97 -19.25
C LEU A 848 -27.68 26.26 -20.05
#